data_AF-G2XU60-F1
#
_entry.id   AF-G2XU60-F1
#
_cell.length_a   1.000
_cell.length_b   1.000
_cell.length_c   1.000
_cell.angle_alpha   90.00
_cell.angle_beta   90.00
_cell.angle_gamma   90.00
#
_symmetry.space_group_name_H-M   'P 1'
#
loop_
_entity.id
_entity.type
_entity.pdbx_description
1 polymer ?
#
loop_
_entity_poly.entity_id
_entity_poly.type
_entity_poly.pdbx_seq_one_letter_code
_entity_poly.pdbx_strand_id
1 'polypeptide(L)'
;MLGPTRFNVTPFFYPFGNTPAINLLQSRRPACENDDAVRVLLLGCGDPRNLLFTLWCNKDEPTKWEFLCCDSESAILARNILLFSLIIDNESSASIWDIFYHFYITNTDNAVLQKQICKLLQQSTNLEIWSSLSYGASICFMNQDTLAQVREMWSHYLKVANWKSDSRERDHFETKFKSEVNSTMREQYVTNGDIGIQGVCGRKQYASALRSAGGNWESAIQTVVQAFDGFWDHGVIAGNSHDVEALKQDGQLVNPLMALTSAGNEFAISSSSDPLLGFRLASAFDDLNSSQEKLAEAVVKLAKSQFQEWCKSFGERVREKVITIRLFCGDALRFSYALQSLGGDESPETKLLSLFTAAWRSTPLAFDNPGATTGIHTFDVIDTNNLADPLGILNLLPAISPLLSRKATSVMFTETLSLYTKDPVDILSHILCCDVTTISLLLGLAPSGHLFGFTTYAVGLDAQRQFSVHRNNNDSYHMRVEWRYPNLDDPVGRELIFEPNELALFFFKLYLRMFEIESMSPTTGKEIHRLRYNRLSFSALVCLAKGCIKDDQLSTFGDCLLRHIEEEDSLRVGGLQLLELSLHLYQLDICSRPSLLEIPHQITLANQKDFKYGPLSLRNQEANINLLDHNEFPRLVWISLSVPREVLEALKIDNEYATVGLQIKIRHTKNKTEALFMSLQCFFGSLVQRTDDSDAYNAIEDQQGLKELACLGNGLSANYMYGRAICSYSLDEDKVLILQAPPGVRLQSYATDHKTILRAPSASKRPCFFRLKDGVSVETIEIQKSFEHLETENAVRARQISPCTISERFNDFEIGQIQFPYPILLQEAKVDNSNKVKTLVAKPSLALDNTGYTLNPFPVVLDGSDAYPLTLPKVNMNQQPIISVTGRETGEWVSNLMHSMFCTRERSYWRRSDIVLKGDVPALFSIKSYIHNIAVSFVQPSSLGRKQTFLLKTGAPRNISMIIFVSALRHNIDQSSVVLDAYLLPLTAESSSITPVIEKLLAHKATQPISYSMREVDEQLMRRMLPATVEACRKGWDHGTGCKYRQYGSVSLYTESNQLPICTCGEGKNSEGFPRVEGWKKLSRHATRIALMPLSTVDYVEAHYSQEEHDKYEKGMLSMSTSPNFRMDELARALVDQMDVVDPRGCKRCGNIPQGYTVHKQCARCRGVRYCGPACQKEDWKEHKKICKMAAVRS
;
A
#
# COMPACT_ATOMS: atom_id res chain seq x y z
N MET A 1 -20.79 -11.76 -9.13
CA MET A 1 -19.46 -11.41 -8.57
C MET A 1 -19.15 -9.95 -8.92
N LEU A 2 -18.43 -9.22 -8.06
CA LEU A 2 -17.92 -7.85 -8.35
C LEU A 2 -16.67 -7.94 -9.26
N GLY A 3 -16.92 -8.38 -10.50
CA GLY A 3 -15.92 -8.73 -11.50
C GLY A 3 -16.39 -9.94 -12.32
N PRO A 4 -15.80 -10.21 -13.48
CA PRO A 4 -16.17 -11.37 -14.29
C PRO A 4 -15.99 -12.67 -13.48
N THR A 5 -16.99 -13.53 -13.49
CA THR A 5 -16.86 -14.86 -12.87
C THR A 5 -15.86 -15.68 -13.69
N ARG A 6 -14.79 -16.10 -13.03
CA ARG A 6 -13.62 -16.72 -13.67
C ARG A 6 -13.52 -18.20 -13.33
N PHE A 7 -13.31 -19.05 -14.33
CA PHE A 7 -12.95 -20.45 -14.17
C PHE A 7 -11.42 -20.59 -14.27
N ASN A 8 -10.76 -20.99 -13.19
CA ASN A 8 -9.32 -21.21 -13.18
C ASN A 8 -9.01 -22.59 -13.76
N VAL A 9 -8.32 -22.60 -14.90
CA VAL A 9 -7.88 -23.81 -15.60
C VAL A 9 -6.65 -24.40 -14.91
N THR A 10 -5.73 -23.53 -14.48
CA THR A 10 -4.57 -23.89 -13.64
C THR A 10 -4.65 -23.16 -12.30
N PRO A 11 -4.55 -23.88 -11.17
CA PRO A 11 -4.53 -23.24 -9.86
C PRO A 11 -3.20 -22.50 -9.63
N PHE A 12 -3.26 -21.39 -8.90
CA PHE A 12 -2.07 -20.66 -8.43
C PHE A 12 -2.03 -20.63 -6.91
N PHE A 13 -0.87 -20.91 -6.36
CA PHE A 13 -0.62 -20.96 -4.93
C PHE A 13 0.65 -20.19 -4.62
N TYR A 14 0.54 -19.24 -3.70
CA TYR A 14 1.64 -18.42 -3.21
C TYR A 14 1.90 -18.79 -1.75
N PRO A 15 2.67 -19.86 -1.48
CA PRO A 15 2.95 -20.29 -0.11
C PRO A 15 3.78 -19.27 0.67
N PHE A 16 4.51 -18.42 -0.04
CA PHE A 16 5.28 -17.30 0.50
C PHE A 16 4.70 -16.05 -0.11
N GLY A 17 4.62 -14.98 0.66
CA GLY A 17 4.19 -13.73 0.06
C GLY A 17 5.25 -13.24 -0.95
N ASN A 18 4.86 -12.32 -1.81
CA ASN A 18 5.65 -11.88 -2.96
C ASN A 18 6.34 -10.50 -2.81
N THR A 19 6.50 -10.00 -1.59
CA THR A 19 7.05 -8.67 -1.25
C THR A 19 7.79 -8.74 0.10
N PRO A 20 8.72 -7.85 0.45
CA PRO A 20 9.31 -7.85 1.80
C PRO A 20 8.27 -7.60 2.89
N ALA A 21 8.47 -8.16 4.09
CA ALA A 21 7.62 -7.85 5.23
C ALA A 21 7.58 -6.34 5.53
N ILE A 22 6.42 -5.86 5.97
CA ILE A 22 6.17 -4.43 6.25
C ILE A 22 5.56 -4.21 7.64
N ASN A 23 5.91 -3.08 8.27
CA ASN A 23 5.33 -2.67 9.53
C ASN A 23 4.01 -1.93 9.27
N LEU A 24 2.89 -2.61 9.53
CA LEU A 24 1.55 -2.09 9.24
C LEU A 24 1.17 -0.88 10.11
N LEU A 25 1.86 -0.64 11.23
CA LEU A 25 1.57 0.45 12.16
C LEU A 25 2.49 1.67 12.03
N GLN A 26 3.30 1.74 10.98
CA GLN A 26 4.29 2.82 10.79
C GLN A 26 3.69 4.25 10.84
N SER A 27 2.41 4.39 10.45
CA SER A 27 1.67 5.65 10.37
C SER A 27 0.78 5.91 11.59
N ARG A 28 0.79 5.01 12.58
CA ARG A 28 -0.08 5.07 13.76
C ARG A 28 0.61 5.78 14.94
N ARG A 29 -0.18 6.39 15.83
CA ARG A 29 0.29 6.77 17.17
C ARG A 29 0.51 5.53 18.05
N PRO A 30 1.51 5.51 18.96
CA PRO A 30 1.66 4.44 19.93
C PRO A 30 0.39 4.31 20.77
N ALA A 31 0.05 3.10 21.17
CA ALA A 31 -1.05 2.91 22.09
C ALA A 31 -0.61 3.29 23.52
N CYS A 32 -1.51 3.95 24.24
CA CYS A 32 -1.45 4.09 25.69
C CYS A 32 -2.11 2.88 26.35
N GLU A 33 -1.78 2.58 27.62
CA GLU A 33 -2.35 1.43 28.36
C GLU A 33 -3.89 1.42 28.42
N ASN A 34 -4.51 2.60 28.28
CA ASN A 34 -5.96 2.78 28.30
C ASN A 34 -6.61 2.85 26.89
N ASP A 35 -5.84 2.71 25.81
CA ASP A 35 -6.40 2.71 24.45
C ASP A 35 -7.13 1.40 24.15
N ASP A 36 -8.12 1.49 23.25
CA ASP A 36 -8.75 0.32 22.65
C ASP A 36 -7.75 -0.55 21.88
N ALA A 37 -8.10 -1.82 21.68
CA ALA A 37 -7.29 -2.73 20.89
C ALA A 37 -7.12 -2.22 19.46
N VAL A 38 -5.92 -2.43 18.91
CA VAL A 38 -5.59 -2.08 17.52
C VAL A 38 -6.23 -3.08 16.60
N ARG A 39 -7.07 -2.59 15.70
CA ARG A 39 -7.76 -3.44 14.74
C ARG A 39 -7.12 -3.35 13.37
N VAL A 40 -6.67 -4.49 12.87
CA VAL A 40 -6.01 -4.64 11.57
C VAL A 40 -6.81 -5.60 10.71
N LEU A 41 -7.29 -5.14 9.55
CA LEU A 41 -7.92 -5.98 8.53
C LEU A 41 -6.90 -6.36 7.46
N LEU A 42 -6.68 -7.65 7.26
CA LEU A 42 -5.80 -8.21 6.22
C LEU A 42 -6.66 -8.95 5.19
N LEU A 43 -6.83 -8.36 4.01
CA LEU A 43 -7.53 -8.99 2.88
C LEU A 43 -6.52 -9.60 1.91
N GLY A 44 -6.66 -10.89 1.62
CA GLY A 44 -5.62 -11.64 0.93
C GLY A 44 -4.40 -11.79 1.83
N CYS A 45 -4.63 -12.24 3.07
CA CYS A 45 -3.65 -12.15 4.14
C CYS A 45 -2.34 -12.88 3.84
N GLY A 46 -2.35 -13.89 2.96
CA GLY A 46 -1.14 -14.61 2.55
C GLY A 46 -0.41 -15.24 3.73
N ASP A 47 0.91 -15.35 3.64
CA ASP A 47 1.73 -15.77 4.78
C ASP A 47 1.74 -14.72 5.92
N PRO A 48 2.03 -15.10 7.17
CA PRO A 48 1.82 -14.20 8.30
C PRO A 48 2.99 -13.23 8.52
N ARG A 49 3.86 -13.01 7.53
CA ARG A 49 5.09 -12.23 7.70
C ARG A 49 4.83 -10.79 8.12
N ASN A 50 3.79 -10.15 7.57
CA ASN A 50 3.46 -8.75 7.86
C ASN A 50 2.94 -8.63 9.30
N LEU A 51 2.16 -9.62 9.75
CA LEU A 51 1.68 -9.72 11.13
C LEU A 51 2.87 -9.93 12.09
N LEU A 52 3.72 -10.93 11.82
CA LEU A 52 4.86 -11.28 12.67
C LEU A 52 5.89 -10.13 12.76
N PHE A 53 6.22 -9.52 11.62
CA PHE A 53 7.14 -8.38 11.56
C PHE A 53 6.56 -7.15 12.26
N THR A 54 5.28 -6.83 12.06
CA THR A 54 4.61 -5.72 12.76
C THR A 54 4.64 -5.90 14.28
N LEU A 55 4.38 -7.11 14.78
CA LEU A 55 4.45 -7.38 16.23
C LEU A 55 5.87 -7.21 16.78
N TRP A 56 6.90 -7.63 16.03
CA TRP A 56 8.29 -7.47 16.43
C TRP A 56 8.75 -6.01 16.42
N CYS A 57 8.40 -5.22 15.40
CA CYS A 57 8.70 -3.79 15.35
C CYS A 57 8.11 -3.05 16.57
N ASN A 58 6.92 -3.48 17.01
CA ASN A 58 6.15 -2.86 18.11
C ASN A 58 6.19 -3.71 19.41
N LYS A 59 7.22 -4.53 19.60
CA LYS A 59 7.33 -5.45 20.76
C LYS A 59 7.42 -4.77 22.13
N ASP A 60 7.78 -3.48 22.15
CA ASP A 60 7.90 -2.71 23.38
C ASP A 60 6.63 -1.91 23.72
N GLU A 61 5.58 -1.97 22.88
CA GLU A 61 4.33 -1.24 23.13
C GLU A 61 3.36 -2.05 24.01
N PRO A 62 2.74 -1.45 25.04
CA PRO A 62 1.73 -2.10 25.88
C PRO A 62 0.35 -2.06 25.20
N THR A 63 0.22 -2.79 24.08
CA THR A 63 -0.92 -2.69 23.16
C THR A 63 -1.65 -4.03 23.03
N LYS A 64 -2.99 -3.99 22.96
CA LYS A 64 -3.82 -5.14 22.55
C LYS A 64 -4.03 -5.15 21.04
N TRP A 65 -4.07 -6.33 20.44
CA TRP A 65 -4.04 -6.54 18.99
C TRP A 65 -5.21 -7.42 18.55
N GLU A 66 -5.94 -6.95 17.55
CA GLU A 66 -7.00 -7.70 16.88
C GLU A 66 -6.70 -7.72 15.37
N PHE A 67 -6.28 -8.89 14.86
CA PHE A 67 -6.10 -9.12 13.44
C PHE A 67 -7.32 -9.83 12.88
N LEU A 68 -7.91 -9.32 11.81
CA LEU A 68 -8.94 -10.01 11.03
C LEU A 68 -8.35 -10.38 9.67
N CYS A 69 -8.13 -11.67 9.46
CA CYS A 69 -7.46 -12.23 8.28
C CYS A 69 -8.48 -12.91 7.37
N CYS A 70 -8.55 -12.46 6.12
CA CYS A 70 -9.36 -13.05 5.06
C CYS A 70 -8.45 -13.58 3.95
N ASP A 71 -8.65 -14.83 3.55
CA ASP A 71 -8.02 -15.40 2.35
C ASP A 71 -9.01 -16.30 1.62
N SER A 72 -8.93 -16.38 0.29
CA SER A 72 -9.78 -17.28 -0.49
C SER A 72 -9.26 -18.71 -0.51
N GLU A 73 -7.97 -18.92 -0.23
CA GLU A 73 -7.33 -20.23 -0.23
C GLU A 73 -7.23 -20.80 1.19
N SER A 74 -7.98 -21.86 1.46
CA SER A 74 -8.02 -22.51 2.78
C SER A 74 -6.66 -23.09 3.19
N ALA A 75 -5.80 -23.48 2.24
CA ALA A 75 -4.44 -23.94 2.50
C ALA A 75 -3.57 -22.85 3.14
N ILE A 76 -3.75 -21.58 2.77
CA ILE A 76 -3.02 -20.45 3.38
C ILE A 76 -3.40 -20.33 4.86
N LEU A 77 -4.70 -20.31 5.16
CA LEU A 77 -5.17 -20.23 6.55
C LEU A 77 -4.73 -21.45 7.38
N ALA A 78 -4.83 -22.66 6.81
CA ALA A 78 -4.40 -23.89 7.48
C ALA A 78 -2.91 -23.89 7.81
N ARG A 79 -2.05 -23.40 6.89
CA ARG A 79 -0.60 -23.23 7.12
C ARG A 79 -0.31 -22.19 8.19
N ASN A 80 -0.99 -21.05 8.16
CA ASN A 80 -0.78 -19.97 9.12
C ASN A 80 -1.13 -20.40 10.55
N ILE A 81 -2.28 -21.06 10.74
CA ILE A 81 -2.70 -21.55 12.05
C ILE A 81 -1.76 -22.64 12.55
N LEU A 82 -1.28 -23.53 11.67
CA LEU A 82 -0.29 -24.53 12.02
C LEU A 82 1.00 -23.88 12.52
N LEU A 83 1.52 -22.87 11.80
CA LEU A 83 2.67 -22.08 12.24
C LEU A 83 2.43 -21.44 13.61
N PHE A 84 1.31 -20.74 13.81
CA PHE A 84 0.97 -20.14 15.10
C PHE A 84 0.92 -21.18 16.22
N SER A 85 0.31 -22.34 15.96
CA SER A 85 0.19 -23.40 16.95
C SER A 85 1.55 -23.99 17.36
N LEU A 86 2.49 -24.13 16.42
CA LEU A 86 3.86 -24.58 16.72
C LEU A 86 4.61 -23.56 17.57
N ILE A 87 4.42 -22.25 17.29
CA ILE A 87 5.03 -21.18 18.10
C ILE A 87 4.44 -21.16 19.51
N ILE A 88 3.11 -21.32 19.64
CA ILE A 88 2.41 -21.36 20.93
C ILE A 88 2.89 -22.53 21.79
N ASP A 89 3.10 -23.70 21.18
CA ASP A 89 3.63 -24.88 21.86
C ASP A 89 5.16 -24.85 22.04
N ASN A 90 5.82 -23.77 21.63
CA ASN A 90 7.25 -23.53 21.79
C ASN A 90 8.12 -24.64 21.14
N GLU A 91 7.72 -25.10 19.96
CA GLU A 91 8.50 -26.03 19.14
C GLU A 91 9.78 -25.36 18.60
N SER A 92 10.74 -26.17 18.13
CA SER A 92 12.07 -25.67 17.71
C SER A 92 11.96 -24.71 16.53
N SER A 93 12.63 -23.55 16.58
CA SER A 93 12.59 -22.57 15.49
C SER A 93 13.13 -23.12 14.16
N ALA A 94 14.04 -24.10 14.22
CA ALA A 94 14.54 -24.79 13.03
C ALA A 94 13.44 -25.64 12.38
N SER A 95 12.79 -26.53 13.15
CA SER A 95 11.69 -27.36 12.64
C SER A 95 10.50 -26.52 12.16
N ILE A 96 10.17 -25.43 12.86
CA ILE A 96 9.11 -24.51 12.41
C ILE A 96 9.46 -23.90 11.04
N TRP A 97 10.71 -23.45 10.86
CA TRP A 97 11.18 -22.93 9.58
C TRP A 97 11.11 -23.97 8.47
N ASP A 98 11.63 -25.17 8.73
CA ASP A 98 11.73 -26.24 7.74
C ASP A 98 10.33 -26.69 7.29
N ILE A 99 9.39 -26.86 8.23
CA ILE A 99 7.98 -27.18 7.94
C ILE A 99 7.30 -26.06 7.14
N PHE A 100 7.58 -24.79 7.42
CA PHE A 100 6.84 -23.69 6.83
C PHE A 100 7.37 -23.22 5.47
N TYR A 101 8.68 -23.32 5.23
CA TYR A 101 9.37 -22.72 4.07
C TYR A 101 9.96 -23.69 3.06
N HIS A 102 10.14 -24.98 3.39
CA HIS A 102 10.80 -25.94 2.47
C HIS A 102 9.82 -26.81 1.68
N PHE A 103 10.19 -27.15 0.44
CA PHE A 103 9.49 -28.15 -0.37
C PHE A 103 9.67 -29.57 0.17
N TYR A 104 10.82 -29.83 0.80
CA TYR A 104 11.11 -31.11 1.41
C TYR A 104 11.45 -30.95 2.89
N ILE A 105 11.00 -31.91 3.70
CA ILE A 105 11.23 -31.96 5.15
C ILE A 105 11.83 -33.30 5.55
N THR A 106 12.48 -33.33 6.72
CA THR A 106 13.07 -34.54 7.29
C THR A 106 12.01 -35.47 7.88
N ASN A 107 12.37 -36.72 8.18
CA ASN A 107 11.51 -37.62 8.95
C ASN A 107 11.19 -37.04 10.33
N THR A 108 12.16 -36.37 10.97
CA THR A 108 11.98 -35.70 12.27
C THR A 108 10.95 -34.58 12.18
N ASP A 109 11.06 -33.69 11.19
CA ASP A 109 10.10 -32.59 11.01
C ASP A 109 8.72 -33.11 10.61
N ASN A 110 8.63 -34.19 9.83
CA ASN A 110 7.36 -34.84 9.52
C ASN A 110 6.69 -35.42 10.78
N ALA A 111 7.45 -35.94 11.75
CA ALA A 111 6.90 -36.39 13.03
C ALA A 111 6.34 -35.22 13.87
N VAL A 112 7.03 -34.07 13.88
CA VAL A 112 6.53 -32.83 14.52
C VAL A 112 5.23 -32.38 13.83
N LEU A 113 5.21 -32.40 12.51
CA LEU A 113 4.04 -32.05 11.69
C LEU A 113 2.83 -32.96 12.00
N GLN A 114 3.02 -34.28 12.00
CA GLN A 114 1.99 -35.26 12.33
C GLN A 114 1.40 -35.02 13.74
N LYS A 115 2.28 -34.84 14.73
CA LYS A 115 1.89 -34.58 16.12
C LYS A 115 1.04 -33.31 16.21
N GLN A 116 1.48 -32.23 15.57
CA GLN A 116 0.79 -30.95 15.64
C GLN A 116 -0.56 -30.96 14.94
N ILE A 117 -0.63 -31.55 13.74
CA ILE A 117 -1.90 -31.66 13.01
C ILE A 117 -2.89 -32.55 13.76
N CYS A 118 -2.46 -33.68 14.33
CA CYS A 118 -3.34 -34.53 15.16
C CYS A 118 -3.97 -33.71 16.30
N LYS A 119 -3.18 -32.86 16.97
CA LYS A 119 -3.66 -31.98 18.03
C LYS A 119 -4.67 -30.96 17.48
N LEU A 120 -4.38 -30.29 16.37
CA LEU A 120 -5.30 -29.34 15.73
C LEU A 120 -6.63 -30.00 15.35
N LEU A 121 -6.60 -31.21 14.78
CA LEU A 121 -7.80 -31.97 14.43
C LEU A 121 -8.60 -32.44 15.66
N GLN A 122 -7.97 -32.65 16.81
CA GLN A 122 -8.72 -32.96 18.03
C GLN A 122 -9.47 -31.73 18.57
N GLN A 123 -8.88 -30.54 18.43
CA GLN A 123 -9.43 -29.29 18.98
C GLN A 123 -10.43 -28.58 18.05
N SER A 124 -10.45 -28.90 16.76
CA SER A 124 -11.23 -28.20 15.72
C SER A 124 -12.54 -28.89 15.32
N THR A 125 -13.18 -29.62 16.23
CA THR A 125 -14.42 -30.38 15.92
C THR A 125 -15.59 -29.46 15.57
N ASN A 126 -15.76 -28.37 16.32
CA ASN A 126 -16.72 -27.30 16.05
C ASN A 126 -16.24 -25.99 16.71
N LEU A 127 -16.93 -24.88 16.42
CA LEU A 127 -16.57 -23.55 16.95
C LEU A 127 -16.55 -23.49 18.48
N GLU A 128 -17.52 -24.14 19.14
CA GLU A 128 -17.66 -24.13 20.60
C GLU A 128 -16.46 -24.81 21.27
N ILE A 129 -16.14 -26.04 20.85
CA ILE A 129 -14.98 -26.80 21.33
C ILE A 129 -13.70 -26.00 21.10
N TRP A 130 -13.50 -25.48 19.89
CA TRP A 130 -12.31 -24.68 19.57
C TRP A 130 -12.15 -23.49 20.53
N SER A 131 -13.22 -22.73 20.73
CA SER A 131 -13.23 -21.53 21.58
C SER A 131 -12.90 -21.80 23.05
N SER A 132 -13.19 -23.03 23.54
CA SER A 132 -12.95 -23.44 24.92
C SER A 132 -11.50 -23.89 25.20
N LEU A 133 -10.71 -24.13 24.15
CA LEU A 133 -9.38 -24.73 24.22
C LEU A 133 -8.26 -23.69 24.03
N SER A 134 -7.01 -24.13 24.22
CA SER A 134 -5.84 -23.24 24.33
C SER A 134 -5.60 -22.37 23.11
N TYR A 135 -5.81 -22.89 21.90
CA TYR A 135 -5.64 -22.09 20.67
C TYR A 135 -6.80 -21.11 20.46
N GLY A 136 -8.02 -21.48 20.87
CA GLY A 136 -9.22 -20.67 20.76
C GLY A 136 -9.16 -19.32 21.49
N ALA A 137 -8.30 -19.22 22.50
CA ALA A 137 -8.08 -17.99 23.26
C ALA A 137 -7.44 -16.86 22.42
N SER A 138 -6.64 -17.21 21.40
CA SER A 138 -5.95 -16.23 20.55
C SER A 138 -6.30 -16.36 19.06
N ILE A 139 -6.90 -17.48 18.64
CA ILE A 139 -7.26 -17.74 17.25
C ILE A 139 -8.75 -18.06 17.18
N CYS A 140 -9.52 -17.32 16.38
CA CYS A 140 -10.96 -17.46 16.28
C CYS A 140 -11.38 -17.63 14.81
N PHE A 141 -12.34 -18.51 14.57
CA PHE A 141 -12.97 -18.66 13.26
C PHE A 141 -14.24 -17.81 13.18
N MET A 142 -14.40 -17.06 12.10
CA MET A 142 -15.56 -16.19 11.88
C MET A 142 -16.84 -16.98 11.61
N ASN A 143 -16.72 -18.17 11.03
CA ASN A 143 -17.83 -19.06 10.83
C ASN A 143 -17.46 -20.55 10.78
N GLN A 144 -18.47 -21.42 10.86
CA GLN A 144 -18.30 -22.87 10.85
C GLN A 144 -17.77 -23.39 9.50
N ASP A 145 -18.11 -22.73 8.39
CA ASP A 145 -17.60 -23.07 7.05
C ASP A 145 -16.07 -22.88 6.95
N THR A 146 -15.54 -21.77 7.47
CA THR A 146 -14.08 -21.53 7.52
C THR A 146 -13.37 -22.62 8.32
N LEU A 147 -13.91 -22.98 9.49
CA LEU A 147 -13.37 -24.06 10.32
C LEU A 147 -13.36 -25.39 9.57
N ALA A 148 -14.45 -25.72 8.87
CA ALA A 148 -14.57 -26.95 8.10
C ALA A 148 -13.54 -27.02 6.97
N GLN A 149 -13.39 -25.94 6.19
CA GLN A 149 -12.41 -25.87 5.09
C GLN A 149 -10.97 -26.02 5.58
N VAL A 150 -10.60 -25.35 6.67
CA VAL A 150 -9.26 -25.47 7.27
C VAL A 150 -9.01 -26.88 7.82
N ARG A 151 -10.01 -27.47 8.50
CA ARG A 151 -9.93 -28.82 9.03
C ARG A 151 -9.77 -29.87 7.92
N GLU A 152 -10.42 -29.69 6.78
CA GLU A 152 -10.26 -30.54 5.60
C GLU A 152 -8.81 -30.53 5.12
N MET A 153 -8.19 -29.35 4.99
CA MET A 153 -6.78 -29.23 4.60
C MET A 153 -5.84 -29.96 5.56
N TRP A 154 -6.02 -29.78 6.87
CA TRP A 154 -5.25 -30.53 7.87
C TRP A 154 -5.43 -32.05 7.76
N SER A 155 -6.64 -32.51 7.46
CA SER A 155 -6.92 -33.93 7.25
C SER A 155 -6.15 -34.49 6.04
N HIS A 156 -6.08 -33.72 4.95
CA HIS A 156 -5.27 -34.08 3.79
C HIS A 156 -3.76 -34.07 4.08
N TYR A 157 -3.27 -33.05 4.78
CA TYR A 157 -1.87 -32.98 5.18
C TYR A 157 -1.48 -34.19 6.05
N LEU A 158 -2.32 -34.54 7.04
CA LEU A 158 -2.08 -35.70 7.90
C LEU A 158 -2.10 -37.01 7.12
N LYS A 159 -3.01 -37.16 6.16
CA LYS A 159 -3.09 -38.35 5.30
C LYS A 159 -1.77 -38.60 4.57
N VAL A 160 -1.21 -37.57 3.93
CA VAL A 160 0.08 -37.65 3.23
C VAL A 160 1.24 -37.87 4.20
N ALA A 161 1.26 -37.10 5.31
CA ALA A 161 2.31 -37.20 6.32
C ALA A 161 2.39 -38.62 6.93
N ASN A 162 1.27 -39.35 7.03
CA ASN A 162 1.17 -40.70 7.58
C ASN A 162 1.48 -41.83 6.59
N TRP A 163 1.72 -41.55 5.31
CA TRP A 163 2.08 -42.61 4.37
C TRP A 163 3.40 -43.27 4.77
N LYS A 164 3.44 -44.60 4.67
CA LYS A 164 4.66 -45.37 4.92
C LYS A 164 5.70 -45.05 3.86
N SER A 165 6.98 -45.11 4.23
CA SER A 165 8.09 -44.79 3.34
C SER A 165 8.17 -45.69 2.10
N ASP A 166 7.58 -46.89 2.14
CA ASP A 166 7.57 -47.91 1.08
C ASP A 166 6.21 -48.04 0.37
N SER A 167 5.29 -47.09 0.58
CA SER A 167 3.95 -47.13 0.00
C SER A 167 3.94 -46.63 -1.45
N ARG A 168 3.19 -47.30 -2.32
CA ARG A 168 3.03 -46.90 -3.74
C ARG A 168 2.42 -45.51 -3.88
N GLU A 169 1.51 -45.14 -2.98
CA GLU A 169 0.87 -43.83 -2.93
C GLU A 169 1.90 -42.74 -2.68
N ARG A 170 2.81 -42.97 -1.73
CA ARG A 170 3.90 -42.04 -1.42
C ARG A 170 4.85 -41.88 -2.58
N ASP A 171 5.34 -42.99 -3.13
CA ASP A 171 6.26 -42.98 -4.28
C ASP A 171 5.67 -42.22 -5.46
N HIS A 172 4.38 -42.46 -5.77
CA HIS A 172 3.69 -41.78 -6.85
C HIS A 172 3.56 -40.27 -6.58
N PHE A 173 3.16 -39.88 -5.38
CA PHE A 173 3.02 -38.48 -4.98
C PHE A 173 4.34 -37.72 -5.05
N GLU A 174 5.40 -38.29 -4.48
CA GLU A 174 6.72 -37.66 -4.46
C GLU A 174 7.32 -37.56 -5.87
N THR A 175 7.15 -38.60 -6.70
CA THR A 175 7.60 -38.60 -8.09
C THR A 175 6.85 -37.56 -8.92
N LYS A 176 5.52 -37.47 -8.75
CA LYS A 176 4.70 -36.46 -9.41
C LYS A 176 5.17 -35.05 -9.04
N PHE A 177 5.26 -34.75 -7.75
CA PHE A 177 5.68 -33.43 -7.27
C PHE A 177 7.07 -33.04 -7.79
N LYS A 178 8.06 -33.95 -7.72
CA LYS A 178 9.41 -33.74 -8.26
C LYS A 178 9.39 -33.48 -9.78
N SER A 179 8.56 -34.22 -10.54
CA SER A 179 8.42 -34.03 -11.97
C SER A 179 7.86 -32.65 -12.34
N GLU A 180 6.84 -32.18 -11.61
CA GLU A 180 6.23 -30.87 -11.81
C GLU A 180 7.20 -29.73 -11.48
N VAL A 181 7.89 -29.81 -10.34
CA VAL A 181 8.97 -28.86 -9.98
C VAL A 181 10.02 -28.79 -11.08
N ASN A 182 10.47 -29.94 -11.60
CA ASN A 182 11.42 -30.02 -12.72
C ASN A 182 10.85 -29.49 -14.05
N SER A 183 9.55 -29.59 -14.29
CA SER A 183 8.91 -28.99 -15.48
C SER A 183 8.90 -27.48 -15.38
N THR A 184 8.40 -26.95 -14.26
CA THR A 184 8.35 -25.51 -13.99
C THR A 184 9.75 -24.89 -14.09
N MET A 185 10.77 -25.53 -13.51
CA MET A 185 12.15 -25.04 -13.60
C MET A 185 12.68 -24.97 -15.04
N ARG A 186 12.31 -25.92 -15.92
CA ARG A 186 12.73 -25.94 -17.32
C ARG A 186 12.02 -24.87 -18.17
N GLU A 187 10.73 -24.67 -17.94
CA GLU A 187 9.92 -23.66 -18.63
C GLU A 187 10.35 -22.21 -18.32
N GLN A 188 10.91 -22.01 -17.12
CA GLN A 188 11.32 -20.71 -16.58
C GLN A 188 12.77 -20.32 -16.92
N TYR A 189 13.55 -21.22 -17.52
CA TYR A 189 14.98 -21.02 -17.75
C TYR A 189 15.24 -20.13 -18.96
N VAL A 190 16.16 -19.18 -18.84
CA VAL A 190 16.45 -18.16 -19.87
C VAL A 190 17.92 -18.24 -20.27
N THR A 191 18.23 -18.05 -21.55
CA THR A 191 19.61 -17.99 -22.05
C THR A 191 20.11 -16.56 -22.17
N ASN A 192 21.43 -16.36 -22.26
CA ASN A 192 22.10 -15.05 -22.40
C ASN A 192 21.58 -14.15 -23.55
N GLY A 193 20.77 -14.68 -24.47
CA GLY A 193 20.16 -13.91 -25.56
C GLY A 193 18.97 -13.02 -25.14
N ASP A 194 18.29 -13.33 -24.03
CA ASP A 194 17.00 -12.71 -23.68
C ASP A 194 17.10 -11.62 -22.60
N ILE A 195 18.18 -11.63 -21.81
CA ILE A 195 18.46 -10.65 -20.76
C ILE A 195 19.66 -9.84 -21.23
N GLY A 196 19.44 -8.60 -21.68
CA GLY A 196 20.48 -7.68 -22.16
C GLY A 196 21.51 -7.23 -21.12
N ILE A 197 21.76 -8.03 -20.08
CA ILE A 197 22.81 -7.88 -19.08
C ILE A 197 23.86 -8.95 -19.39
N GLN A 198 25.00 -8.55 -19.95
CA GLN A 198 26.13 -9.46 -20.20
C GLN A 198 26.57 -10.10 -18.87
N GLY A 199 26.46 -11.43 -18.77
CA GLY A 199 27.10 -12.23 -17.72
C GLY A 199 26.21 -12.82 -16.63
N VAL A 200 24.87 -12.70 -16.72
CA VAL A 200 23.94 -13.34 -15.76
C VAL A 200 23.06 -14.38 -16.48
N CYS A 201 23.36 -15.66 -16.28
CA CYS A 201 22.48 -16.78 -16.61
C CYS A 201 21.56 -17.07 -15.42
N GLY A 202 20.24 -17.25 -15.63
CA GLY A 202 19.29 -17.58 -14.55
C GLY A 202 17.82 -17.62 -15.00
N ARG A 203 16.91 -17.96 -14.09
CA ARG A 203 15.45 -18.06 -14.36
C ARG A 203 14.77 -16.69 -14.51
N LYS A 204 13.64 -16.62 -15.23
CA LYS A 204 12.92 -15.38 -15.66
C LYS A 204 12.47 -14.42 -14.54
N GLN A 205 12.40 -14.83 -13.26
CA GLN A 205 11.59 -14.16 -12.23
C GLN A 205 12.33 -13.76 -10.92
N TYR A 206 13.66 -13.57 -10.93
CA TYR A 206 14.44 -13.19 -9.72
C TYR A 206 14.29 -11.72 -9.27
N ALA A 207 13.75 -10.86 -10.13
CA ALA A 207 13.77 -9.41 -9.93
C ALA A 207 13.03 -8.94 -8.67
N SER A 208 12.00 -9.69 -8.24
CA SER A 208 11.21 -9.33 -7.06
C SER A 208 12.00 -9.47 -5.77
N ALA A 209 12.86 -10.48 -5.64
CA ALA A 209 13.65 -10.75 -4.44
C ALA A 209 14.72 -9.69 -4.15
N LEU A 210 15.12 -8.91 -5.17
CA LEU A 210 15.99 -7.75 -5.01
C LEU A 210 15.36 -6.64 -4.15
N ARG A 211 14.03 -6.64 -3.94
CA ARG A 211 13.35 -5.75 -2.98
C ARG A 211 13.85 -5.92 -1.56
N SER A 212 14.18 -7.15 -1.17
CA SER A 212 14.63 -7.48 0.18
C SER A 212 16.02 -6.93 0.49
N ALA A 213 16.83 -6.64 -0.53
CA ALA A 213 18.19 -6.10 -0.40
C ALA A 213 18.26 -4.56 -0.25
N GLY A 214 17.14 -3.85 -0.41
CA GLY A 214 17.07 -2.40 -0.18
C GLY A 214 18.09 -1.60 -1.00
N GLY A 215 18.87 -0.73 -0.33
CA GLY A 215 19.92 0.10 -0.94
C GLY A 215 21.02 -0.68 -1.66
N ASN A 216 21.25 -1.94 -1.26
CA ASN A 216 22.33 -2.79 -1.76
C ASN A 216 21.87 -3.78 -2.85
N TRP A 217 20.73 -3.50 -3.50
CA TRP A 217 20.11 -4.46 -4.42
C TRP A 217 21.01 -4.84 -5.61
N GLU A 218 21.88 -3.94 -6.08
CA GLU A 218 22.83 -4.21 -7.16
C GLU A 218 23.84 -5.30 -6.78
N SER A 219 24.49 -5.14 -5.63
CA SER A 219 25.42 -6.14 -5.10
C SER A 219 24.74 -7.47 -4.77
N ALA A 220 23.42 -7.44 -4.55
CA ALA A 220 22.64 -8.63 -4.21
C ALA A 220 22.23 -9.47 -5.43
N ILE A 221 22.36 -8.96 -6.67
CA ILE A 221 21.84 -9.66 -7.87
C ILE A 221 22.33 -11.09 -7.95
N GLN A 222 23.65 -11.30 -7.92
CA GLN A 222 24.22 -12.64 -8.06
C GLN A 222 23.80 -13.57 -6.92
N THR A 223 23.86 -13.10 -5.68
CA THR A 223 23.54 -13.90 -4.49
C THR A 223 22.07 -14.30 -4.46
N VAL A 224 21.17 -13.37 -4.77
CA VAL A 224 19.72 -13.62 -4.79
C VAL A 224 19.32 -14.58 -5.91
N VAL A 225 19.90 -14.42 -7.11
CA VAL A 225 19.68 -15.37 -8.22
C VAL A 225 20.13 -16.77 -7.84
N GLN A 226 21.33 -16.92 -7.27
CA GLN A 226 21.84 -18.22 -6.82
C GLN A 226 21.01 -18.83 -5.69
N ALA A 227 20.54 -18.01 -4.74
CA ALA A 227 19.68 -18.45 -3.64
C ALA A 227 18.32 -18.93 -4.14
N PHE A 228 17.72 -18.20 -5.09
CA PHE A 228 16.49 -18.57 -5.75
C PHE A 228 16.65 -19.87 -6.55
N ASP A 229 17.69 -19.96 -7.38
CA ASP A 229 17.92 -21.15 -8.21
C ASP A 229 18.11 -22.39 -7.34
N GLY A 230 18.97 -22.28 -6.31
CA GLY A 230 19.25 -23.39 -5.43
C GLY A 230 18.07 -23.78 -4.52
N PHE A 231 17.15 -22.86 -4.18
CA PHE A 231 15.90 -23.20 -3.50
C PHE A 231 15.06 -24.17 -4.32
N TRP A 232 14.86 -23.86 -5.58
CA TRP A 232 14.08 -24.69 -6.49
C TRP A 232 14.82 -25.98 -6.89
N ASP A 233 16.16 -25.97 -6.95
CA ASP A 233 16.97 -27.16 -7.26
C ASP A 233 16.95 -28.20 -6.13
N HIS A 234 17.03 -27.75 -4.87
CA HIS A 234 17.16 -28.63 -3.71
C HIS A 234 15.88 -28.74 -2.88
N GLY A 235 14.92 -27.83 -3.07
CA GLY A 235 13.70 -27.67 -2.28
C GLY A 235 13.90 -27.07 -0.88
N VAL A 236 15.11 -26.60 -0.58
CA VAL A 236 15.49 -25.89 0.66
C VAL A 236 16.34 -24.70 0.28
N ILE A 237 16.34 -23.65 1.10
CA ILE A 237 16.94 -22.36 0.72
C ILE A 237 18.44 -22.50 0.47
N ALA A 238 18.91 -22.07 -0.71
CA ALA A 238 20.31 -22.18 -1.08
C ALA A 238 21.22 -21.28 -0.24
N GLY A 239 22.46 -21.72 -0.01
CA GLY A 239 23.36 -21.12 0.97
C GLY A 239 23.29 -21.80 2.34
N ASN A 240 22.46 -22.85 2.51
CA ASN A 240 22.43 -23.67 3.70
C ASN A 240 22.80 -25.14 3.41
N SER A 241 24.10 -25.39 3.30
CA SER A 241 24.63 -26.76 3.13
C SER A 241 24.16 -27.70 4.24
N HIS A 242 23.86 -27.17 5.44
CA HIS A 242 23.33 -27.94 6.55
C HIS A 242 21.94 -28.50 6.30
N ASP A 243 20.99 -27.72 5.73
CA ASP A 243 19.62 -28.22 5.48
C ASP A 243 19.63 -29.29 4.38
N VAL A 244 20.45 -29.09 3.34
CA VAL A 244 20.64 -30.10 2.27
C VAL A 244 21.22 -31.40 2.85
N GLU A 245 22.19 -31.29 3.75
CA GLU A 245 22.80 -32.44 4.40
C GLU A 245 21.83 -33.13 5.38
N ALA A 246 21.02 -32.37 6.11
CA ALA A 246 19.98 -32.90 6.99
C ALA A 246 18.97 -33.77 6.22
N LEU A 247 18.53 -33.31 5.04
CA LEU A 247 17.64 -34.11 4.17
C LEU A 247 18.28 -35.40 3.66
N LYS A 248 19.60 -35.43 3.44
CA LYS A 248 20.30 -36.66 3.05
C LYS A 248 20.40 -37.66 4.21
N GLN A 249 20.58 -37.17 5.42
CA GLN A 249 20.79 -37.99 6.61
C GLN A 249 19.49 -38.50 7.22
N ASP A 250 18.45 -37.66 7.29
CA ASP A 250 17.17 -37.96 7.95
C ASP A 250 15.99 -38.05 6.96
N GLY A 251 16.27 -38.27 5.68
CA GLY A 251 15.27 -38.49 4.64
C GLY A 251 14.72 -37.20 4.01
N GLN A 252 14.29 -37.32 2.75
CA GLN A 252 13.77 -36.22 1.94
C GLN A 252 12.31 -36.48 1.58
N LEU A 253 11.39 -35.99 2.41
CA LEU A 253 9.95 -36.18 2.23
C LEU A 253 9.32 -34.94 1.60
N VAL A 254 8.40 -35.10 0.64
CA VAL A 254 7.63 -33.95 0.13
C VAL A 254 6.78 -33.34 1.23
N ASN A 255 6.91 -32.03 1.42
CA ASN A 255 6.14 -31.29 2.39
C ASN A 255 4.68 -31.14 1.93
N PRO A 256 3.70 -31.72 2.63
CA PRO A 256 2.29 -31.62 2.22
C PRO A 256 1.75 -30.19 2.24
N LEU A 257 2.34 -29.28 3.03
CA LEU A 257 1.93 -27.87 3.05
C LEU A 257 2.28 -27.14 1.75
N MET A 258 3.21 -27.65 0.96
CA MET A 258 3.61 -27.08 -0.33
C MET A 258 2.85 -27.72 -1.49
N ALA A 259 2.60 -29.02 -1.37
CA ALA A 259 2.08 -29.83 -2.45
C ALA A 259 0.54 -29.87 -2.53
N LEU A 260 -0.18 -29.51 -1.47
CA LEU A 260 -1.64 -29.62 -1.40
C LEU A 260 -2.32 -28.27 -1.16
N THR A 261 -3.32 -27.97 -1.99
CA THR A 261 -4.17 -26.76 -1.91
C THR A 261 -5.65 -27.14 -1.81
N SER A 262 -6.55 -26.14 -1.75
CA SER A 262 -8.00 -26.35 -1.89
C SER A 262 -8.39 -27.11 -3.17
N ALA A 263 -7.58 -27.04 -4.22
CA ALA A 263 -7.76 -27.78 -5.48
C ALA A 263 -7.32 -29.26 -5.40
N GLY A 264 -6.70 -29.70 -4.29
CA GLY A 264 -6.23 -31.08 -4.09
C GLY A 264 -4.76 -31.27 -4.44
N ASN A 265 -4.44 -32.40 -5.08
CA ASN A 265 -3.07 -32.81 -5.45
C ASN A 265 -2.72 -32.35 -6.88
N GLU A 266 -2.90 -31.07 -7.16
CA GLU A 266 -2.45 -30.40 -8.38
C GLU A 266 -1.30 -29.46 -8.02
N PHE A 267 -0.23 -29.46 -8.83
CA PHE A 267 0.90 -28.57 -8.61
C PHE A 267 0.49 -27.13 -8.94
N ALA A 268 0.45 -26.28 -7.92
CA ALA A 268 -0.06 -24.91 -8.03
C ALA A 268 0.97 -23.84 -7.66
N ILE A 269 2.16 -24.22 -7.16
CA ILE A 269 3.14 -23.28 -6.63
C ILE A 269 3.56 -22.33 -7.74
N SER A 270 3.38 -21.02 -7.50
CA SER A 270 3.82 -20.00 -8.45
C SER A 270 5.31 -20.10 -8.67
N SER A 271 5.74 -20.03 -9.92
CA SER A 271 7.15 -20.08 -10.30
C SER A 271 7.99 -18.92 -9.75
N SER A 272 7.34 -17.86 -9.28
CA SER A 272 7.97 -16.71 -8.62
C SER A 272 8.15 -16.89 -7.12
N SER A 273 7.75 -18.05 -6.56
CA SER A 273 7.81 -18.32 -5.13
C SER A 273 9.26 -18.34 -4.65
N ASP A 274 9.56 -17.45 -3.71
CA ASP A 274 10.86 -17.31 -3.07
C ASP A 274 10.63 -17.05 -1.56
N PRO A 275 11.06 -17.94 -0.66
CA PRO A 275 10.90 -17.73 0.77
C PRO A 275 11.75 -16.56 1.32
N LEU A 276 12.88 -16.20 0.69
CA LEU A 276 13.75 -15.10 1.15
C LEU A 276 13.12 -13.72 0.91
N LEU A 277 12.22 -13.63 -0.06
CA LEU A 277 11.51 -12.41 -0.45
C LEU A 277 10.73 -11.79 0.71
N GLY A 278 10.27 -12.59 1.68
CA GLY A 278 9.54 -12.11 2.85
C GLY A 278 10.39 -11.38 3.90
N PHE A 279 11.72 -11.39 3.79
CA PHE A 279 12.63 -10.90 4.83
C PHE A 279 13.36 -9.59 4.48
N ARG A 280 13.99 -8.94 5.47
CA ARG A 280 14.69 -7.66 5.33
C ARG A 280 16.21 -7.90 5.25
N LEU A 281 16.74 -8.08 4.06
CA LEU A 281 18.08 -8.64 3.83
C LEU A 281 19.18 -7.60 3.57
N ALA A 282 18.85 -6.31 3.51
CA ALA A 282 19.80 -5.25 3.13
C ALA A 282 21.14 -5.26 3.90
N SER A 283 21.11 -5.54 5.21
CA SER A 283 22.32 -5.57 6.04
C SER A 283 23.26 -6.74 5.79
N ALA A 284 22.79 -7.81 5.12
CA ALA A 284 23.67 -8.92 4.72
C ALA A 284 24.70 -8.49 3.65
N PHE A 285 24.44 -7.38 2.96
CA PHE A 285 25.25 -6.87 1.85
C PHE A 285 26.12 -5.67 2.23
N ASP A 286 26.28 -5.37 3.53
CA ASP A 286 27.10 -4.24 3.98
C ASP A 286 28.59 -4.45 3.72
N ASP A 287 29.07 -5.70 3.75
CA ASP A 287 30.47 -6.07 3.46
C ASP A 287 30.67 -6.45 1.98
N LEU A 288 31.09 -5.47 1.19
CA LEU A 288 31.34 -5.61 -0.25
C LEU A 288 32.54 -6.52 -0.59
N ASN A 289 33.38 -6.90 0.38
CA ASN A 289 34.54 -7.78 0.16
C ASN A 289 34.26 -9.25 0.46
N SER A 290 33.04 -9.60 0.88
CA SER A 290 32.68 -10.98 1.18
C SER A 290 32.61 -11.82 -0.09
N SER A 291 33.08 -13.07 -0.02
CA SER A 291 32.90 -14.03 -1.12
C SER A 291 31.42 -14.37 -1.31
N GLN A 292 31.03 -14.77 -2.52
CA GLN A 292 29.64 -15.11 -2.82
C GLN A 292 29.07 -16.20 -1.89
N GLU A 293 29.86 -17.22 -1.54
CA GLU A 293 29.47 -18.26 -0.58
C GLU A 293 29.16 -17.68 0.81
N LYS A 294 30.01 -16.79 1.32
CA LYS A 294 29.78 -16.14 2.62
C LYS A 294 28.58 -15.21 2.61
N LEU A 295 28.33 -14.52 1.50
CA LEU A 295 27.14 -13.68 1.32
C LEU A 295 25.87 -14.53 1.32
N ALA A 296 25.84 -15.65 0.60
CA ALA A 296 24.72 -16.57 0.59
C ALA A 296 24.42 -17.12 2.00
N GLU A 297 25.44 -17.56 2.74
CA GLU A 297 25.30 -18.00 4.13
C GLU A 297 24.78 -16.88 5.05
N ALA A 298 25.29 -15.65 4.89
CA ALA A 298 24.88 -14.49 5.68
C ALA A 298 23.41 -14.13 5.43
N VAL A 299 22.94 -14.19 4.17
CA VAL A 299 21.56 -13.94 3.79
C VAL A 299 20.61 -14.94 4.45
N VAL A 300 20.89 -16.24 4.35
CA VAL A 300 20.05 -17.27 4.97
C VAL A 300 20.05 -17.14 6.49
N LYS A 301 21.23 -16.95 7.08
CA LYS A 301 21.35 -16.78 8.53
C LYS A 301 20.55 -15.57 9.04
N LEU A 302 20.59 -14.45 8.30
CA LEU A 302 19.81 -13.26 8.64
C LEU A 302 18.31 -13.52 8.57
N ALA A 303 17.84 -14.20 7.50
CA ALA A 303 16.43 -14.55 7.35
C ALA A 303 15.93 -15.47 8.49
N LYS A 304 16.66 -16.56 8.79
CA LYS A 304 16.34 -17.47 9.90
C LYS A 304 16.35 -16.75 11.26
N SER A 305 17.31 -15.84 11.48
CA SER A 305 17.39 -15.04 12.71
C SER A 305 16.20 -14.09 12.85
N GLN A 306 15.81 -13.39 11.78
CA GLN A 306 14.65 -12.52 11.77
C GLN A 306 13.38 -13.32 12.09
N PHE A 307 13.17 -14.43 11.40
CA PHE A 307 12.03 -15.31 11.65
C PHE A 307 11.95 -15.78 13.10
N GLN A 308 13.07 -16.23 13.68
CA GLN A 308 13.14 -16.65 15.07
C GLN A 308 12.75 -15.52 16.03
N GLU A 309 13.28 -14.31 15.82
CA GLU A 309 12.93 -13.15 16.65
C GLU A 309 11.46 -12.75 16.52
N TRP A 310 10.89 -12.82 15.32
CA TRP A 310 9.50 -12.48 15.08
C TRP A 310 8.56 -13.51 15.72
N CYS A 311 8.87 -14.80 15.58
CA CYS A 311 8.13 -15.89 16.25
C CYS A 311 8.19 -15.74 17.77
N LYS A 312 9.36 -15.41 18.33
CA LYS A 312 9.50 -15.16 19.77
C LYS A 312 8.59 -14.03 20.22
N SER A 313 8.59 -12.90 19.50
CA SER A 313 7.73 -11.75 19.80
C SER A 313 6.25 -12.13 19.76
N PHE A 314 5.82 -12.90 18.75
CA PHE A 314 4.45 -13.39 18.66
C PHE A 314 4.08 -14.28 19.86
N GLY A 315 4.93 -15.25 20.19
CA GLY A 315 4.71 -16.15 21.33
C GLY A 315 4.63 -15.41 22.68
N GLU A 316 5.40 -14.33 22.85
CA GLU A 316 5.31 -13.44 24.02
C GLU A 316 3.93 -12.77 24.11
N ARG A 317 3.43 -12.20 23.00
CA ARG A 317 2.10 -11.56 22.97
C ARG A 317 0.95 -12.54 23.22
N VAL A 318 1.06 -13.77 22.72
CA VAL A 318 0.05 -14.81 23.01
C VAL A 318 0.04 -15.14 24.51
N ARG A 319 1.21 -15.31 25.14
CA ARG A 319 1.30 -15.55 26.59
C ARG A 319 0.75 -14.39 27.43
N GLU A 320 0.97 -13.16 26.97
CA GLU A 320 0.42 -11.93 27.56
C GLU A 320 -1.10 -11.79 27.38
N LYS A 321 -1.73 -12.62 26.52
CA LYS A 321 -3.15 -12.56 26.16
C LYS A 321 -3.56 -11.20 25.59
N VAL A 322 -2.64 -10.58 24.84
CA VAL A 322 -2.85 -9.27 24.21
C VAL A 322 -3.09 -9.38 22.70
N ILE A 323 -3.26 -10.58 22.15
CA ILE A 323 -3.50 -10.80 20.72
C ILE A 323 -4.69 -11.72 20.46
N THR A 324 -5.51 -11.31 19.49
CA THR A 324 -6.61 -12.07 18.91
C THR A 324 -6.50 -12.05 17.40
N ILE A 325 -6.57 -13.23 16.77
CA ILE A 325 -6.54 -13.42 15.32
C ILE A 325 -7.86 -14.06 14.90
N ARG A 326 -8.63 -13.38 14.07
CA ARG A 326 -9.92 -13.82 13.54
C ARG A 326 -9.76 -14.21 12.07
N LEU A 327 -10.34 -15.33 11.66
CA LEU A 327 -10.07 -15.95 10.36
C LEU A 327 -11.36 -16.16 9.57
N PHE A 328 -11.34 -15.79 8.29
CA PHE A 328 -12.42 -16.04 7.34
C PHE A 328 -11.85 -16.60 6.02
N CYS A 329 -12.43 -17.69 5.52
CA CYS A 329 -12.09 -18.27 4.22
C CYS A 329 -13.16 -17.88 3.19
N GLY A 330 -12.80 -17.03 2.22
CA GLY A 330 -13.75 -16.60 1.17
C GLY A 330 -13.29 -15.39 0.36
N ASP A 331 -14.24 -14.83 -0.39
CA ASP A 331 -14.02 -13.67 -1.26
C ASP A 331 -13.88 -12.37 -0.44
N ALA A 332 -12.76 -11.67 -0.63
CA ALA A 332 -12.43 -10.46 0.12
C ALA A 332 -13.43 -9.32 -0.05
N LEU A 333 -14.01 -9.13 -1.25
CA LEU A 333 -14.98 -8.06 -1.51
C LEU A 333 -16.29 -8.37 -0.81
N ARG A 334 -16.80 -9.59 -0.96
CA ARG A 334 -18.06 -10.02 -0.33
C ARG A 334 -17.96 -9.98 1.19
N PHE A 335 -16.82 -10.43 1.72
CA PHE A 335 -16.52 -10.33 3.13
C PHE A 335 -16.50 -8.88 3.62
N SER A 336 -15.90 -7.96 2.86
CA SER A 336 -15.87 -6.55 3.21
C SER A 336 -17.27 -5.93 3.26
N TYR A 337 -18.14 -6.23 2.29
CA TYR A 337 -19.56 -5.80 2.33
C TYR A 337 -20.34 -6.44 3.49
N ALA A 338 -20.05 -7.70 3.84
CA ALA A 338 -20.64 -8.32 5.04
C ALA A 338 -20.17 -7.66 6.34
N LEU A 339 -18.91 -7.20 6.41
CA LEU A 339 -18.42 -6.46 7.57
C LEU A 339 -19.10 -5.08 7.70
N GLN A 340 -19.43 -4.44 6.57
CA GLN A 340 -20.14 -3.15 6.60
C GLN A 340 -21.53 -3.29 7.26
N SER A 341 -22.23 -4.41 7.04
CA SER A 341 -23.54 -4.65 7.66
C SER A 341 -23.49 -4.95 9.16
N LEU A 342 -22.32 -5.29 9.73
CA LEU A 342 -22.16 -5.41 11.18
C LEU A 342 -22.21 -4.04 11.90
N GLY A 343 -22.08 -2.93 11.17
CA GLY A 343 -21.99 -1.56 11.71
C GLY A 343 -23.27 -0.72 11.65
N GLY A 344 -24.37 -1.21 11.04
CA GLY A 344 -25.60 -0.43 10.85
C GLY A 344 -26.76 -1.27 10.26
N ASP A 345 -27.84 -0.61 9.84
CA ASP A 345 -28.96 -1.27 9.14
C ASP A 345 -28.48 -1.81 7.78
N GLU A 346 -28.89 -3.03 7.41
CA GLU A 346 -28.55 -3.64 6.12
C GLU A 346 -28.97 -2.74 4.95
N SER A 347 -28.00 -2.20 4.20
CA SER A 347 -28.28 -1.49 2.95
C SER A 347 -28.55 -2.49 1.82
N PRO A 348 -29.32 -2.10 0.77
CA PRO A 348 -29.49 -2.92 -0.42
C PRO A 348 -28.16 -3.37 -1.03
N GLU A 349 -27.12 -2.51 -0.97
CA GLU A 349 -25.79 -2.84 -1.47
C GLU A 349 -25.16 -3.97 -0.66
N THR A 350 -25.09 -3.83 0.67
CA THR A 350 -24.48 -4.83 1.54
C THR A 350 -25.16 -6.18 1.37
N LYS A 351 -26.50 -6.20 1.30
CA LYS A 351 -27.29 -7.41 1.11
C LYS A 351 -27.05 -8.09 -0.23
N LEU A 352 -27.02 -7.34 -1.33
CA LEU A 352 -26.81 -7.89 -2.67
C LEU A 352 -25.36 -8.36 -2.88
N LEU A 353 -24.39 -7.63 -2.34
CA LEU A 353 -22.97 -7.83 -2.61
C LEU A 353 -22.30 -8.83 -1.65
N SER A 354 -22.96 -9.25 -0.57
CA SER A 354 -22.45 -10.22 0.39
C SER A 354 -23.20 -11.55 0.44
N LEU A 355 -23.96 -11.91 -0.60
CA LEU A 355 -24.88 -13.07 -0.55
C LEU A 355 -24.22 -14.42 -0.25
N PHE A 356 -23.06 -14.71 -0.85
CA PHE A 356 -22.36 -16.01 -0.72
C PHE A 356 -20.90 -15.83 -0.35
N THR A 357 -20.28 -16.86 0.23
CA THR A 357 -18.89 -16.82 0.69
C THR A 357 -17.87 -16.65 -0.44
N ALA A 358 -18.13 -17.20 -1.62
CA ALA A 358 -17.26 -17.08 -2.80
C ALA A 358 -18.02 -17.24 -4.14
N ALA A 359 -17.35 -16.94 -5.25
CA ALA A 359 -17.94 -16.99 -6.60
C ALA A 359 -18.30 -18.41 -7.09
N TRP A 360 -17.63 -19.44 -6.55
CA TRP A 360 -17.81 -20.87 -6.89
C TRP A 360 -18.44 -21.68 -5.74
N ARG A 361 -19.10 -21.00 -4.81
CA ARG A 361 -19.76 -21.59 -3.63
C ARG A 361 -21.21 -21.12 -3.57
N SER A 362 -22.14 -22.02 -3.27
CA SER A 362 -23.53 -21.69 -2.96
C SER A 362 -23.78 -21.46 -1.47
N THR A 363 -22.75 -21.62 -0.64
CA THR A 363 -22.79 -21.35 0.81
C THR A 363 -23.08 -19.87 1.08
N PRO A 364 -24.23 -19.52 1.70
CA PRO A 364 -24.54 -18.14 2.07
C PRO A 364 -23.52 -17.60 3.07
N LEU A 365 -23.16 -16.32 2.94
CA LEU A 365 -22.25 -15.69 3.90
C LEU A 365 -23.02 -15.36 5.18
N ALA A 366 -22.65 -16.02 6.28
CA ALA A 366 -23.20 -15.74 7.60
C ALA A 366 -22.08 -15.72 8.65
N PHE A 367 -22.32 -14.94 9.71
CA PHE A 367 -21.49 -14.88 10.91
C PHE A 367 -22.15 -15.68 12.03
N ASP A 368 -21.96 -17.00 12.03
CA ASP A 368 -22.55 -17.92 13.01
C ASP A 368 -21.72 -18.07 14.30
N ASN A 369 -20.65 -17.30 14.46
CA ASN A 369 -19.89 -17.16 15.71
C ASN A 369 -20.03 -15.74 16.29
N PRO A 370 -21.02 -15.48 17.17
CA PRO A 370 -21.26 -14.14 17.74
C PRO A 370 -20.05 -13.58 18.52
N GLY A 371 -19.28 -14.43 19.18
CA GLY A 371 -18.04 -14.03 19.86
C GLY A 371 -16.95 -13.57 18.88
N ALA A 372 -16.99 -14.06 17.63
CA ALA A 372 -16.06 -13.66 16.58
C ALA A 372 -16.39 -12.29 15.96
N THR A 373 -17.61 -11.78 16.08
CA THR A 373 -18.04 -10.51 15.47
C THR A 373 -18.28 -9.37 16.46
N THR A 374 -18.32 -9.67 17.76
CA THR A 374 -18.60 -8.67 18.81
C THR A 374 -17.58 -7.52 18.77
N GLY A 375 -18.07 -6.28 18.62
CA GLY A 375 -17.26 -5.05 18.69
C GLY A 375 -16.49 -4.69 17.42
N ILE A 376 -16.66 -5.43 16.32
CA ILE A 376 -15.97 -5.18 15.05
C ILE A 376 -16.86 -4.33 14.15
N HIS A 377 -16.57 -3.02 14.09
CA HIS A 377 -17.28 -2.09 13.21
C HIS A 377 -16.34 -1.32 12.27
N THR A 378 -15.10 -1.06 12.72
CA THR A 378 -14.10 -0.30 11.99
C THR A 378 -12.69 -0.78 12.35
N PHE A 379 -11.73 -0.49 11.47
CA PHE A 379 -10.33 -0.91 11.59
C PHE A 379 -9.40 0.30 11.60
N ASP A 380 -8.34 0.25 12.39
CA ASP A 380 -7.31 1.30 12.39
C ASP A 380 -6.43 1.18 11.14
N VAL A 381 -6.18 -0.06 10.70
CA VAL A 381 -5.37 -0.36 9.52
C VAL A 381 -6.10 -1.37 8.64
N ILE A 382 -6.12 -1.11 7.33
CA ILE A 382 -6.58 -2.05 6.31
C ILE A 382 -5.45 -2.29 5.31
N ASP A 383 -5.05 -3.55 5.12
CA ASP A 383 -4.08 -3.94 4.09
C ASP A 383 -4.74 -4.92 3.13
N THR A 384 -4.68 -4.61 1.83
CA THR A 384 -5.26 -5.45 0.78
C THR A 384 -4.23 -6.32 0.08
N ASN A 385 -2.98 -6.34 0.54
CA ASN A 385 -1.86 -6.94 -0.18
C ASN A 385 -1.90 -6.51 -1.67
N ASN A 386 -1.57 -7.43 -2.59
CA ASN A 386 -1.63 -7.21 -4.03
C ASN A 386 -3.01 -7.47 -4.68
N LEU A 387 -4.11 -7.46 -3.91
CA LEU A 387 -5.46 -7.78 -4.44
C LEU A 387 -5.98 -6.80 -5.49
N ALA A 388 -5.38 -5.61 -5.63
CA ALA A 388 -5.75 -4.66 -6.68
C ALA A 388 -5.49 -5.23 -8.10
N ASP A 389 -4.54 -6.16 -8.23
CA ASP A 389 -4.20 -6.83 -9.49
C ASP A 389 -5.32 -7.77 -9.99
N PRO A 390 -5.77 -8.77 -9.18
CA PRO A 390 -6.83 -9.69 -9.59
C PRO A 390 -8.24 -9.11 -9.46
N LEU A 391 -8.52 -8.27 -8.45
CA LEU A 391 -9.87 -7.79 -8.15
C LEU A 391 -10.18 -6.40 -8.73
N GLY A 392 -9.16 -5.63 -9.09
CA GLY A 392 -9.29 -4.24 -9.53
C GLY A 392 -9.46 -3.26 -8.37
N ILE A 393 -8.70 -2.17 -8.40
CA ILE A 393 -8.69 -1.19 -7.31
C ILE A 393 -10.07 -0.54 -7.11
N LEU A 394 -10.83 -0.31 -8.19
CA LEU A 394 -12.14 0.34 -8.13
C LEU A 394 -13.23 -0.55 -7.52
N ASN A 395 -13.01 -1.86 -7.43
CA ASN A 395 -13.88 -2.77 -6.67
C ASN A 395 -13.51 -2.78 -5.18
N LEU A 396 -12.21 -2.70 -4.88
CA LEU A 396 -11.72 -2.73 -3.50
C LEU A 396 -12.10 -1.47 -2.73
N LEU A 397 -11.79 -0.28 -3.28
CA LEU A 397 -11.95 1.00 -2.57
C LEU A 397 -13.36 1.23 -1.98
N PRO A 398 -14.49 1.07 -2.71
CA PRO A 398 -15.82 1.23 -2.13
C PRO A 398 -16.20 0.13 -1.13
N ALA A 399 -15.59 -1.06 -1.23
CA ALA A 399 -15.85 -2.17 -0.30
C ALA A 399 -15.15 -1.96 1.06
N ILE A 400 -14.03 -1.25 1.10
CA ILE A 400 -13.19 -1.15 2.30
C ILE A 400 -13.10 0.25 2.90
N SER A 401 -13.33 1.31 2.12
CA SER A 401 -13.27 2.69 2.65
C SER A 401 -14.23 2.93 3.83
N PRO A 402 -15.47 2.36 3.87
CA PRO A 402 -16.38 2.55 5.01
C PRO A 402 -15.92 1.82 6.28
N LEU A 403 -15.04 0.82 6.14
CA LEU A 403 -14.51 0.02 7.26
C LEU A 403 -13.34 0.72 7.98
N LEU A 404 -12.78 1.80 7.41
CA LEU A 404 -11.69 2.53 8.03
C LEU A 404 -12.19 3.39 9.20
N SER A 405 -11.50 3.31 10.34
CA SER A 405 -11.81 4.13 11.51
C SER A 405 -11.58 5.61 11.20
N ARG A 406 -12.48 6.49 11.64
CA ARG A 406 -12.36 7.94 11.45
C ARG A 406 -11.38 8.59 12.44
N LYS A 407 -10.10 8.18 12.37
CA LYS A 407 -8.99 8.76 13.15
C LYS A 407 -7.94 9.32 12.18
N ALA A 408 -7.22 10.37 12.59
CA ALA A 408 -6.17 10.98 11.77
C ALA A 408 -5.00 10.02 11.48
N THR A 409 -4.85 8.97 12.30
CA THR A 409 -3.82 7.93 12.18
C THR A 409 -4.28 6.68 11.44
N SER A 410 -5.57 6.59 11.09
CA SER A 410 -6.08 5.42 10.40
C SER A 410 -5.65 5.43 8.94
N VAL A 411 -5.27 4.26 8.46
CA VAL A 411 -4.61 4.13 7.16
C VAL A 411 -5.07 2.88 6.43
N MET A 412 -5.19 2.99 5.11
CA MET A 412 -5.46 1.87 4.23
C MET A 412 -4.33 1.74 3.20
N PHE A 413 -3.94 0.52 2.89
CA PHE A 413 -2.90 0.23 1.91
C PHE A 413 -3.43 -0.62 0.76
N THR A 414 -3.14 -0.19 -0.46
CA THR A 414 -3.34 -0.98 -1.69
C THR A 414 -2.01 -1.17 -2.39
N GLU A 415 -1.75 -2.37 -2.90
CA GLU A 415 -0.51 -2.69 -3.61
C GLU A 415 -0.83 -3.32 -4.96
N THR A 416 -0.02 -3.00 -5.96
CA THR A 416 -0.07 -3.56 -7.31
C THR A 416 1.33 -4.00 -7.70
N LEU A 417 1.43 -5.17 -8.31
CA LEU A 417 2.66 -5.74 -8.88
C LEU A 417 2.57 -5.87 -10.41
N SER A 418 1.38 -5.64 -10.97
CA SER A 418 1.06 -5.86 -12.37
C SER A 418 0.46 -4.58 -12.95
N LEU A 419 0.96 -4.17 -14.13
CA LEU A 419 0.64 -2.97 -14.94
C LEU A 419 1.73 -1.91 -14.90
N TYR A 420 2.37 -1.70 -16.04
CA TYR A 420 3.20 -0.51 -16.29
C TYR A 420 2.55 0.37 -17.37
N THR A 421 2.19 1.59 -17.00
CA THR A 421 2.03 2.69 -17.96
C THR A 421 3.41 3.18 -18.37
N LYS A 422 3.60 3.62 -19.62
CA LYS A 422 4.91 4.16 -20.05
C LYS A 422 5.38 5.37 -19.23
N ASP A 423 4.43 6.11 -18.66
CA ASP A 423 4.67 7.20 -17.72
C ASP A 423 4.24 6.78 -16.30
N PRO A 424 5.18 6.67 -15.33
CA PRO A 424 4.86 6.40 -13.93
C PRO A 424 3.95 7.44 -13.28
N VAL A 425 3.90 8.69 -13.78
CA VAL A 425 3.04 9.75 -13.23
C VAL A 425 1.57 9.44 -13.46
N ASP A 426 1.25 8.85 -14.61
CA ASP A 426 -0.13 8.54 -15.00
C ASP A 426 -0.64 7.20 -14.45
N ILE A 427 0.21 6.41 -13.78
CA ILE A 427 -0.15 5.03 -13.39
C ILE A 427 -1.37 5.00 -12.46
N LEU A 428 -1.46 5.92 -11.50
CA LEU A 428 -2.53 5.91 -10.50
C LEU A 428 -3.86 6.37 -11.11
N SER A 429 -3.85 7.45 -11.89
CA SER A 429 -5.05 7.94 -12.60
C SER A 429 -5.53 6.93 -13.65
N HIS A 430 -4.60 6.20 -14.29
CA HIS A 430 -4.92 5.14 -15.22
C HIS A 430 -5.63 3.96 -14.55
N ILE A 431 -5.11 3.45 -13.42
CA ILE A 431 -5.72 2.32 -12.68
C ILE A 431 -7.07 2.73 -12.05
N LEU A 432 -7.20 4.00 -11.61
CA LEU A 432 -8.46 4.55 -11.09
C LEU A 432 -9.44 4.96 -12.20
N CYS A 433 -9.03 4.96 -13.47
CA CYS A 433 -9.84 5.37 -14.61
C CYS A 433 -10.40 6.80 -14.55
N CYS A 434 -9.89 7.66 -13.64
CA CYS A 434 -10.38 9.03 -13.44
C CYS A 434 -9.35 9.92 -12.72
N ASP A 435 -9.70 11.20 -12.55
CA ASP A 435 -8.91 12.15 -11.77
C ASP A 435 -8.82 11.71 -10.29
N VAL A 436 -7.59 11.71 -9.77
CA VAL A 436 -7.27 11.25 -8.41
C VAL A 436 -7.97 12.12 -7.36
N THR A 437 -8.08 13.43 -7.57
CA THR A 437 -8.71 14.35 -6.62
C THR A 437 -10.22 14.12 -6.54
N THR A 438 -10.89 13.99 -7.69
CA THR A 438 -12.33 13.73 -7.75
C THR A 438 -12.71 12.43 -7.05
N ILE A 439 -12.03 11.31 -7.35
CA ILE A 439 -12.34 10.03 -6.69
C ILE A 439 -11.97 10.04 -5.20
N SER A 440 -10.92 10.78 -4.82
CA SER A 440 -10.55 10.94 -3.41
C SER A 440 -11.64 11.64 -2.59
N LEU A 441 -12.29 12.64 -3.18
CA LEU A 441 -13.43 13.33 -2.58
C LEU A 441 -14.66 12.42 -2.46
N LEU A 442 -14.97 11.62 -3.49
CA LEU A 442 -16.07 10.66 -3.46
C LEU A 442 -15.87 9.55 -2.42
N LEU A 443 -14.64 9.06 -2.27
CA LEU A 443 -14.29 8.04 -1.28
C LEU A 443 -14.13 8.61 0.14
N GLY A 444 -13.86 9.91 0.27
CA GLY A 444 -13.42 10.55 1.52
C GLY A 444 -11.98 10.19 1.92
N LEU A 445 -11.20 9.55 1.04
CA LEU A 445 -9.82 9.11 1.26
C LEU A 445 -8.95 9.53 0.08
N ALA A 446 -7.75 10.04 0.34
CA ALA A 446 -6.78 10.40 -0.69
C ALA A 446 -5.46 9.62 -0.53
N PRO A 447 -4.75 9.36 -1.65
CA PRO A 447 -3.37 8.90 -1.60
C PRO A 447 -2.48 9.90 -0.87
N SER A 448 -1.70 9.44 0.10
CA SER A 448 -0.80 10.28 0.91
C SER A 448 0.24 10.98 0.02
N GLY A 449 0.75 10.32 -1.01
CA GLY A 449 1.64 10.95 -1.99
C GLY A 449 0.97 12.11 -2.74
N HIS A 450 -0.31 11.98 -3.09
CA HIS A 450 -1.10 13.02 -3.76
C HIS A 450 -1.44 14.21 -2.85
N LEU A 451 -1.33 14.04 -1.52
CA LEU A 451 -1.47 15.12 -0.54
C LEU A 451 -0.14 15.80 -0.22
N PHE A 452 0.92 15.02 0.09
CA PHE A 452 2.17 15.54 0.65
C PHE A 452 3.29 15.74 -0.38
N GLY A 453 3.26 15.03 -1.51
CA GLY A 453 4.28 15.10 -2.57
C GLY A 453 5.60 14.38 -2.29
N PHE A 454 5.75 13.73 -1.13
CA PHE A 454 6.94 12.94 -0.79
C PHE A 454 6.60 11.73 0.10
N THR A 455 7.57 10.83 0.23
CA THR A 455 7.53 9.62 1.05
C THR A 455 8.91 9.32 1.65
N THR A 456 8.98 8.53 2.72
CA THR A 456 10.25 8.06 3.31
C THR A 456 10.74 6.73 2.73
N TYR A 457 9.89 6.07 1.93
CA TYR A 457 10.28 4.89 1.17
C TYR A 457 11.27 5.25 0.06
N ALA A 458 12.21 4.34 -0.24
CA ALA A 458 13.15 4.50 -1.34
C ALA A 458 12.49 4.19 -2.71
N VAL A 459 11.36 4.84 -3.04
CA VAL A 459 10.58 4.56 -4.26
C VAL A 459 11.35 4.91 -5.54
N GLY A 460 12.15 5.98 -5.54
CA GLY A 460 13.00 6.29 -6.70
C GLY A 460 14.04 5.20 -6.99
N LEU A 461 14.54 4.51 -5.94
CA LEU A 461 15.43 3.35 -6.10
C LEU A 461 14.67 2.13 -6.61
N ASP A 462 13.42 1.95 -6.16
CA ASP A 462 12.53 0.91 -6.68
C ASP A 462 12.25 1.12 -8.17
N ALA A 463 11.85 2.33 -8.58
CA ALA A 463 11.65 2.69 -9.98
C ALA A 463 12.91 2.42 -10.81
N GLN A 464 14.08 2.85 -10.33
CA GLN A 464 15.36 2.57 -11.01
C GLN A 464 15.62 1.07 -11.19
N ARG A 465 15.37 0.27 -10.15
CA ARG A 465 15.51 -1.19 -10.22
C ARG A 465 14.54 -1.79 -11.22
N GLN A 466 13.29 -1.36 -11.20
CA GLN A 466 12.25 -1.86 -12.11
C GLN A 466 12.66 -1.62 -13.57
N PHE A 467 13.13 -0.41 -13.92
CA PHE A 467 13.65 -0.10 -15.26
C PHE A 467 14.90 -0.90 -15.64
N SER A 468 15.78 -1.16 -14.68
CA SER A 468 17.06 -1.84 -14.95
C SER A 468 16.89 -3.34 -15.19
N VAL A 469 15.96 -3.99 -14.49
CA VAL A 469 15.81 -5.45 -14.48
C VAL A 469 14.69 -5.93 -15.43
N HIS A 470 13.65 -5.13 -15.70
CA HIS A 470 12.49 -5.54 -16.50
C HIS A 470 12.52 -5.01 -17.94
N ARG A 471 13.70 -4.84 -18.54
CA ARG A 471 13.94 -4.21 -19.86
C ARG A 471 13.04 -4.70 -21.02
N ASN A 472 12.45 -5.89 -20.91
CA ASN A 472 11.59 -6.50 -21.93
C ASN A 472 10.20 -6.94 -21.42
N ASN A 473 9.85 -6.66 -20.15
CA ASN A 473 8.61 -7.15 -19.52
C ASN A 473 7.68 -5.98 -19.14
N ASN A 474 6.88 -5.55 -20.11
CA ASN A 474 5.98 -4.38 -20.00
C ASN A 474 4.80 -4.55 -19.01
N ASP A 475 4.72 -5.67 -18.29
CA ASP A 475 3.52 -6.05 -17.53
C ASP A 475 3.65 -5.90 -16.00
N SER A 476 4.83 -5.57 -15.43
CA SER A 476 5.02 -5.52 -13.97
C SER A 476 5.63 -4.20 -13.48
N TYR A 477 4.85 -3.42 -12.73
CA TYR A 477 5.32 -2.27 -11.94
C TYR A 477 4.86 -2.46 -10.49
N HIS A 478 5.78 -2.34 -9.53
CA HIS A 478 5.41 -2.39 -8.12
C HIS A 478 5.08 -0.98 -7.62
N MET A 479 3.85 -0.80 -7.16
CA MET A 479 3.38 0.41 -6.52
C MET A 479 2.54 0.07 -5.30
N ARG A 480 2.90 0.65 -4.16
CA ARG A 480 2.12 0.59 -2.92
C ARG A 480 1.62 1.99 -2.57
N VAL A 481 0.30 2.12 -2.42
CA VAL A 481 -0.38 3.39 -2.16
C VAL A 481 -0.94 3.40 -0.74
N GLU A 482 -0.60 4.44 0.00
CA GLU A 482 -1.12 4.70 1.34
C GLU A 482 -2.27 5.70 1.27
N TRP A 483 -3.47 5.31 1.69
CA TRP A 483 -4.70 6.10 1.65
C TRP A 483 -5.09 6.59 3.03
N ARG A 484 -5.44 7.88 3.14
CA ARG A 484 -5.81 8.54 4.40
C ARG A 484 -6.90 9.59 4.20
N TYR A 485 -7.53 10.03 5.28
CA TYR A 485 -8.44 11.17 5.24
C TYR A 485 -7.70 12.46 4.82
N PRO A 486 -8.19 13.21 3.82
CA PRO A 486 -7.51 14.42 3.34
C PRO A 486 -7.46 15.54 4.38
N ASN A 487 -8.51 15.67 5.20
CA ASN A 487 -8.55 16.58 6.34
C ASN A 487 -8.16 15.82 7.62
N LEU A 488 -6.88 15.92 8.00
CA LEU A 488 -6.32 15.25 9.16
C LEU A 488 -6.74 15.91 10.48
N ASP A 489 -7.15 17.19 10.45
CA ASP A 489 -7.65 17.91 11.63
C ASP A 489 -9.11 17.55 11.96
N ASP A 490 -9.86 17.04 10.97
CA ASP A 490 -11.27 16.66 11.10
C ASP A 490 -11.61 15.41 10.24
N PRO A 491 -11.17 14.22 10.64
CA PRO A 491 -11.42 12.97 9.90
C PRO A 491 -12.90 12.57 9.84
N VAL A 492 -13.74 13.17 10.69
CA VAL A 492 -15.19 12.96 10.67
C VAL A 492 -15.80 13.54 9.40
N GLY A 493 -15.18 14.60 8.85
CA GLY A 493 -15.58 15.22 7.59
C GLY A 493 -16.85 16.07 7.69
N ARG A 494 -17.27 16.57 6.53
CA ARG A 494 -18.54 17.31 6.33
C ARG A 494 -19.36 16.59 5.28
N GLU A 495 -20.66 16.86 5.27
CA GLU A 495 -21.53 16.44 4.17
C GLU A 495 -21.01 17.03 2.85
N LEU A 496 -20.85 16.17 1.84
CA LEU A 496 -20.36 16.52 0.51
C LEU A 496 -21.56 16.55 -0.44
N ILE A 497 -21.68 17.57 -1.28
CA ILE A 497 -22.80 17.70 -2.21
C ILE A 497 -22.29 18.06 -3.61
N PHE A 498 -22.49 17.17 -4.58
CA PHE A 498 -22.21 17.40 -5.99
C PHE A 498 -23.47 17.79 -6.74
N GLU A 499 -23.31 18.51 -7.86
CA GLU A 499 -24.42 18.72 -8.78
C GLU A 499 -24.76 17.41 -9.53
N PRO A 500 -26.04 16.99 -9.57
CA PRO A 500 -26.45 15.69 -10.12
C PRO A 500 -26.01 15.42 -11.57
N ASN A 501 -26.16 16.40 -12.48
CA ASN A 501 -25.85 16.18 -13.90
C ASN A 501 -24.34 16.11 -14.16
N GLU A 502 -23.56 16.93 -13.49
CA GLU A 502 -22.10 16.92 -13.52
C GLU A 502 -21.55 15.60 -12.98
N LEU A 503 -22.10 15.10 -11.86
CA LEU A 503 -21.69 13.82 -11.32
C LEU A 503 -22.11 12.65 -12.24
N ALA A 504 -23.28 12.72 -12.86
CA ALA A 504 -23.70 11.73 -13.87
C ALA A 504 -22.73 11.70 -15.06
N LEU A 505 -22.31 12.87 -15.56
CA LEU A 505 -21.31 12.97 -16.62
C LEU A 505 -19.95 12.39 -16.20
N PHE A 506 -19.54 12.59 -14.94
CA PHE A 506 -18.34 11.97 -14.38
C PHE A 506 -18.40 10.45 -14.37
N PHE A 507 -19.47 9.86 -13.81
CA PHE A 507 -19.62 8.41 -13.79
C PHE A 507 -19.75 7.82 -15.20
N PHE A 508 -20.33 8.56 -16.15
CA PHE A 508 -20.35 8.16 -17.55
C PHE A 508 -18.94 8.14 -18.17
N LYS A 509 -18.11 9.16 -17.97
CA LYS A 509 -16.73 9.15 -18.46
C LYS A 509 -15.88 8.06 -17.80
N LEU A 510 -16.10 7.83 -16.51
CA LEU A 510 -15.49 6.72 -15.77
C LEU A 510 -15.91 5.37 -16.36
N TYR A 511 -17.20 5.20 -16.70
CA TYR A 511 -17.73 4.00 -17.36
C TYR A 511 -17.01 3.71 -18.68
N LEU A 512 -16.85 4.73 -19.55
CA LEU A 512 -16.13 4.59 -20.81
C LEU A 512 -14.68 4.10 -20.61
N ARG A 513 -14.00 4.61 -19.59
CA ARG A 513 -12.63 4.20 -19.25
C ARG A 513 -12.55 2.80 -18.65
N MET A 514 -13.45 2.46 -17.72
CA MET A 514 -13.49 1.13 -17.10
C MET A 514 -13.71 0.01 -18.12
N PHE A 515 -14.43 0.31 -19.20
CA PHE A 515 -14.79 -0.63 -20.25
C PHE A 515 -14.15 -0.30 -21.61
N GLU A 516 -13.07 0.48 -21.63
CA GLU A 516 -12.38 0.92 -22.87
C GLU A 516 -12.01 -0.25 -23.78
N ILE A 517 -11.70 -1.41 -23.20
CA ILE A 517 -11.38 -2.64 -23.92
C ILE A 517 -12.54 -3.19 -24.77
N GLU A 518 -13.80 -2.84 -24.45
CA GLU A 518 -14.99 -3.24 -25.22
C GLU A 518 -15.11 -2.46 -26.55
N SER A 519 -14.33 -1.39 -26.74
CA SER A 519 -14.27 -0.63 -28.01
C SER A 519 -13.36 -1.29 -29.06
N MET A 520 -12.39 -2.10 -28.61
CA MET A 520 -11.36 -2.72 -29.47
C MET A 520 -11.93 -3.90 -30.28
N SER A 521 -11.34 -4.19 -31.44
CA SER A 521 -11.68 -5.40 -32.19
C SER A 521 -11.17 -6.62 -31.41
N PRO A 522 -11.99 -7.67 -31.17
CA PRO A 522 -11.57 -8.88 -30.45
C PRO A 522 -10.64 -9.73 -31.32
N THR A 523 -9.44 -9.23 -31.62
CA THR A 523 -8.45 -9.91 -32.48
C THR A 523 -7.40 -10.65 -31.68
N THR A 524 -7.35 -10.50 -30.35
CA THR A 524 -6.45 -11.31 -29.49
C THR A 524 -7.14 -11.72 -28.18
N GLY A 525 -7.20 -13.03 -27.91
CA GLY A 525 -7.75 -13.59 -26.67
C GLY A 525 -7.04 -13.11 -25.39
N LYS A 526 -5.84 -12.52 -25.51
CA LYS A 526 -5.05 -11.93 -24.41
C LYS A 526 -5.77 -10.83 -23.63
N GLU A 527 -6.77 -10.17 -24.22
CA GLU A 527 -7.41 -8.99 -23.63
C GLU A 527 -8.53 -9.32 -22.63
N ILE A 528 -9.24 -10.45 -22.78
CA ILE A 528 -10.36 -10.81 -21.89
C ILE A 528 -9.89 -11.13 -20.46
N HIS A 529 -8.68 -11.67 -20.28
CA HIS A 529 -8.09 -11.90 -18.95
C HIS A 529 -7.82 -10.61 -18.16
N ARG A 530 -7.75 -9.46 -18.87
CA ARG A 530 -7.55 -8.14 -18.26
C ARG A 530 -8.86 -7.49 -17.79
N LEU A 531 -10.03 -8.07 -18.10
CA LEU A 531 -11.31 -7.59 -17.58
C LEU A 531 -11.39 -7.80 -16.08
N ARG A 532 -11.25 -6.71 -15.32
CA ARG A 532 -11.41 -6.67 -13.85
C ARG A 532 -12.82 -6.27 -13.43
N TYR A 533 -13.53 -5.57 -14.30
CA TYR A 533 -14.82 -4.94 -13.99
C TYR A 533 -15.95 -5.55 -14.81
N ASN A 534 -17.16 -5.53 -14.24
CA ASN A 534 -18.43 -5.82 -14.92
C ASN A 534 -19.48 -4.76 -14.54
N ARG A 535 -20.71 -4.85 -15.06
CA ARG A 535 -21.72 -3.82 -14.77
C ARG A 535 -22.15 -3.76 -13.30
N LEU A 536 -22.17 -4.88 -12.58
CA LEU A 536 -22.38 -4.89 -11.12
C LEU A 536 -21.28 -4.13 -10.37
N SER A 537 -20.01 -4.31 -10.77
CA SER A 537 -18.85 -3.59 -10.24
C SER A 537 -19.02 -2.08 -10.38
N PHE A 538 -19.42 -1.65 -11.58
CA PHE A 538 -19.69 -0.24 -11.85
C PHE A 538 -20.87 0.26 -11.01
N SER A 539 -21.98 -0.48 -10.94
CA SER A 539 -23.13 -0.08 -10.11
C SER A 539 -22.78 0.05 -8.61
N ALA A 540 -21.95 -0.84 -8.07
CA ALA A 540 -21.47 -0.75 -6.69
C ALA A 540 -20.59 0.49 -6.47
N LEU A 541 -19.78 0.89 -7.45
CA LEU A 541 -19.00 2.12 -7.40
C LEU A 541 -19.89 3.37 -7.48
N VAL A 542 -20.96 3.34 -8.28
CA VAL A 542 -21.95 4.42 -8.38
C VAL A 542 -22.67 4.65 -7.04
N CYS A 543 -22.76 3.66 -6.16
CA CYS A 543 -23.33 3.84 -4.82
C CYS A 543 -22.58 4.89 -3.98
N LEU A 544 -21.32 5.22 -4.29
CA LEU A 544 -20.62 6.36 -3.66
C LEU A 544 -21.39 7.69 -3.83
N ALA A 545 -22.16 7.84 -4.92
CA ALA A 545 -22.99 9.02 -5.17
C ALA A 545 -24.09 9.19 -4.11
N LYS A 546 -24.57 8.12 -3.46
CA LYS A 546 -25.58 8.20 -2.38
C LYS A 546 -25.09 8.96 -1.15
N GLY A 547 -23.77 9.02 -0.95
CA GLY A 547 -23.16 9.81 0.12
C GLY A 547 -22.99 11.29 -0.23
N CYS A 548 -23.13 11.64 -1.52
CA CYS A 548 -22.64 12.90 -2.07
C CYS A 548 -23.70 13.67 -2.90
N ILE A 549 -24.92 13.16 -3.00
CA ILE A 549 -26.08 13.78 -3.66
C ILE A 549 -27.22 13.85 -2.65
N LYS A 550 -28.04 14.89 -2.73
CA LYS A 550 -29.25 15.00 -1.90
C LYS A 550 -30.27 13.91 -2.28
N ASP A 551 -30.92 13.32 -1.29
CA ASP A 551 -31.85 12.19 -1.50
C ASP A 551 -32.96 12.47 -2.54
N ASP A 552 -33.46 13.71 -2.60
CA ASP A 552 -34.50 14.13 -3.56
C ASP A 552 -34.01 14.26 -5.02
N GLN A 553 -32.70 14.26 -5.23
CA GLN A 553 -32.05 14.40 -6.54
C GLN A 553 -31.35 13.11 -7.01
N LEU A 554 -31.33 12.05 -6.19
CA LEU A 554 -30.63 10.80 -6.52
C LEU A 554 -31.21 10.12 -7.76
N SER A 555 -32.54 10.10 -7.90
CA SER A 555 -33.19 9.55 -9.09
C SER A 555 -32.86 10.33 -10.35
N THR A 556 -32.77 11.67 -10.26
CA THR A 556 -32.39 12.54 -11.38
C THR A 556 -30.97 12.23 -11.85
N PHE A 557 -30.04 12.03 -10.92
CA PHE A 557 -28.68 11.58 -11.22
C PHE A 557 -28.69 10.22 -11.93
N GLY A 558 -29.39 9.23 -11.37
CA GLY A 558 -29.45 7.88 -11.93
C GLY A 558 -30.02 7.85 -13.35
N ASP A 559 -31.14 8.55 -13.57
CA ASP A 559 -31.79 8.65 -14.89
C ASP A 559 -30.91 9.39 -15.91
N CYS A 560 -30.14 10.39 -15.46
CA CYS A 560 -29.20 11.12 -16.31
C CYS A 560 -28.00 10.25 -16.73
N LEU A 561 -27.42 9.51 -15.78
CA LEU A 561 -26.34 8.57 -16.04
C LEU A 561 -26.76 7.47 -17.01
N LEU A 562 -27.93 6.85 -16.79
CA LEU A 562 -28.46 5.83 -17.69
C LEU A 562 -28.64 6.36 -19.11
N ARG A 563 -29.22 7.55 -19.27
CA ARG A 563 -29.41 8.16 -20.59
C ARG A 563 -28.10 8.35 -21.35
N HIS A 564 -27.06 8.85 -20.68
CA HIS A 564 -25.74 8.98 -21.30
C HIS A 564 -25.18 7.62 -21.78
N ILE A 565 -25.37 6.55 -20.99
CA ILE A 565 -24.92 5.21 -21.36
C ILE A 565 -25.80 4.59 -22.47
N GLU A 566 -27.09 4.89 -22.51
CA GLU A 566 -28.02 4.43 -23.55
C GLU A 566 -27.74 5.04 -24.92
N GLU A 567 -27.35 6.32 -24.93
CA GLU A 567 -26.99 7.06 -26.14
C GLU A 567 -25.58 6.73 -26.65
N GLU A 568 -24.79 5.98 -25.88
CA GLU A 568 -23.40 5.64 -26.19
C GLU A 568 -23.27 4.42 -27.11
N ASP A 569 -22.58 4.60 -28.24
CA ASP A 569 -22.41 3.56 -29.26
C ASP A 569 -20.95 3.11 -29.48
N SER A 570 -19.95 3.73 -28.82
CA SER A 570 -18.53 3.37 -29.04
C SER A 570 -18.14 2.02 -28.41
N LEU A 571 -18.82 1.61 -27.33
CA LEU A 571 -18.59 0.32 -26.68
C LEU A 571 -19.41 -0.78 -27.36
N ARG A 572 -18.74 -1.66 -28.13
CA ARG A 572 -19.40 -2.69 -28.95
C ARG A 572 -20.23 -3.69 -28.14
N VAL A 573 -19.85 -3.94 -26.89
CA VAL A 573 -20.54 -4.87 -25.97
C VAL A 573 -21.46 -4.13 -24.99
N GLY A 574 -21.31 -2.80 -24.86
CA GLY A 574 -22.00 -1.99 -23.87
C GLY A 574 -23.52 -2.05 -24.00
N GLY A 575 -24.04 -1.89 -25.21
CA GLY A 575 -25.49 -1.98 -25.48
C GLY A 575 -26.10 -3.35 -25.14
N LEU A 576 -25.32 -4.45 -25.23
CA LEU A 576 -25.78 -5.80 -24.88
C LEU A 576 -25.91 -6.02 -23.37
N GLN A 577 -25.19 -5.26 -22.55
CA GLN A 577 -25.17 -5.36 -21.09
C GLN A 577 -26.02 -4.29 -20.39
N LEU A 578 -26.70 -3.42 -21.15
CA LEU A 578 -27.53 -2.34 -20.61
C LEU A 578 -28.68 -2.85 -19.71
N LEU A 579 -29.26 -4.00 -20.06
CA LEU A 579 -30.29 -4.64 -19.24
C LEU A 579 -29.74 -5.04 -17.87
N GLU A 580 -28.57 -5.71 -17.82
CA GLU A 580 -27.90 -6.08 -16.56
C GLU A 580 -27.59 -4.84 -15.71
N LEU A 581 -27.03 -3.78 -16.34
CA LEU A 581 -26.72 -2.53 -15.66
C LEU A 581 -27.96 -1.87 -15.04
N SER A 582 -29.04 -1.71 -15.82
CA SER A 582 -30.25 -1.04 -15.33
C SER A 582 -30.94 -1.81 -14.21
N LEU A 583 -30.89 -3.14 -14.24
CA LEU A 583 -31.38 -4.00 -13.15
C LEU A 583 -30.58 -3.78 -11.87
N HIS A 584 -29.24 -3.72 -11.95
CA HIS A 584 -28.42 -3.47 -10.77
C HIS A 584 -28.62 -2.07 -10.19
N LEU A 585 -28.70 -1.02 -11.02
CA LEU A 585 -28.99 0.34 -10.54
C LEU A 585 -30.37 0.43 -9.87
N TYR A 586 -31.37 -0.32 -10.37
CA TYR A 586 -32.68 -0.42 -9.72
C TYR A 586 -32.62 -1.17 -8.39
N GLN A 587 -31.93 -2.32 -8.33
CA GLN A 587 -31.76 -3.10 -7.09
C GLN A 587 -31.01 -2.32 -6.00
N LEU A 588 -30.14 -1.40 -6.42
CA LEU A 588 -29.34 -0.55 -5.55
C LEU A 588 -30.01 0.80 -5.30
N ASP A 589 -31.29 1.00 -5.60
CA ASP A 589 -32.05 2.25 -5.37
C ASP A 589 -31.38 3.52 -5.94
N ILE A 590 -30.66 3.40 -7.07
CA ILE A 590 -30.08 4.54 -7.79
C ILE A 590 -31.07 5.10 -8.81
N CYS A 591 -31.84 4.22 -9.47
CA CYS A 591 -32.82 4.58 -10.49
C CYS A 591 -34.22 4.14 -10.07
N SER A 592 -35.21 4.97 -10.39
CA SER A 592 -36.62 4.69 -10.06
C SER A 592 -37.29 3.72 -11.04
N ARG A 593 -36.72 3.55 -12.24
CA ARG A 593 -37.24 2.68 -13.32
C ARG A 593 -36.08 2.01 -14.07
N PRO A 594 -36.17 0.70 -14.40
CA PRO A 594 -35.20 0.06 -15.28
C PRO A 594 -35.38 0.52 -16.74
N SER A 595 -34.32 0.44 -17.54
CA SER A 595 -34.36 0.70 -18.97
C SER A 595 -35.23 -0.37 -19.67
N LEU A 596 -36.23 0.06 -20.44
CA LEU A 596 -37.14 -0.83 -21.14
C LEU A 596 -36.57 -1.25 -22.50
N LEU A 597 -35.54 -2.09 -22.52
CA LEU A 597 -35.30 -2.93 -23.69
C LEU A 597 -36.47 -3.91 -23.79
N GLU A 598 -37.10 -4.09 -24.95
CA GLU A 598 -38.33 -4.89 -25.19
C GLU A 598 -38.25 -6.41 -24.85
N ILE A 599 -37.24 -6.86 -24.13
CA ILE A 599 -36.97 -8.27 -23.83
C ILE A 599 -37.85 -8.86 -22.68
N PRO A 600 -38.42 -8.11 -21.71
CA PRO A 600 -39.20 -8.71 -20.63
C PRO A 600 -40.60 -9.21 -21.01
N HIS A 601 -41.35 -8.49 -21.86
CA HIS A 601 -42.80 -8.75 -22.01
C HIS A 601 -43.13 -10.13 -22.63
N GLN A 602 -42.22 -10.69 -23.45
CA GLN A 602 -42.45 -11.96 -24.14
C GLN A 602 -41.90 -13.18 -23.40
N ILE A 603 -40.88 -13.00 -22.54
CA ILE A 603 -40.39 -14.06 -21.64
C ILE A 603 -41.45 -14.37 -20.58
N THR A 604 -42.17 -13.36 -20.09
CA THR A 604 -43.28 -13.51 -19.14
C THR A 604 -44.46 -14.31 -19.73
N LEU A 605 -44.68 -14.23 -21.05
CA LEU A 605 -45.76 -14.96 -21.74
C LEU A 605 -45.43 -16.45 -21.99
N ALA A 606 -44.16 -16.84 -21.98
CA ALA A 606 -43.73 -18.21 -22.30
C ALA A 606 -44.03 -19.22 -21.17
N ASN A 607 -44.27 -18.76 -19.93
CA ASN A 607 -44.35 -19.61 -18.74
C ASN A 607 -45.76 -19.83 -18.16
N GLN A 608 -46.82 -19.46 -18.87
CA GLN A 608 -48.17 -19.78 -18.41
C GLN A 608 -48.45 -21.28 -18.60
N LYS A 609 -48.61 -22.00 -17.48
CA LYS A 609 -48.79 -23.46 -17.35
C LYS A 609 -49.89 -24.06 -18.23
N ASP A 610 -50.85 -23.27 -18.69
CA ASP A 610 -51.97 -23.74 -19.53
C ASP A 610 -51.58 -24.07 -20.97
N PHE A 611 -50.38 -23.70 -21.42
CA PHE A 611 -49.90 -24.00 -22.78
C PHE A 611 -49.17 -25.34 -22.91
N LYS A 612 -48.93 -26.07 -21.81
CA LYS A 612 -48.15 -27.33 -21.82
C LYS A 612 -48.85 -28.49 -22.57
N TYR A 613 -50.16 -28.37 -22.86
CA TYR A 613 -50.96 -29.47 -23.44
C TYR A 613 -52.02 -29.04 -24.49
N GLY A 614 -51.94 -27.85 -25.09
CA GLY A 614 -52.92 -27.38 -26.11
C GLY A 614 -52.44 -27.52 -27.56
N PRO A 615 -53.31 -27.91 -28.54
CA PRO A 615 -52.90 -28.08 -29.93
C PRO A 615 -52.57 -26.74 -30.62
N LEU A 616 -51.53 -26.77 -31.47
CA LEU A 616 -50.86 -25.64 -32.13
C LEU A 616 -51.71 -24.78 -33.10
N SER A 617 -53.01 -25.04 -33.27
CA SER A 617 -53.82 -24.47 -34.36
C SER A 617 -54.49 -23.11 -34.08
N LEU A 618 -54.31 -22.51 -32.90
CA LEU A 618 -54.94 -21.22 -32.53
C LEU A 618 -54.03 -19.99 -32.68
N ARG A 619 -52.96 -20.06 -33.51
CA ARG A 619 -51.91 -19.02 -33.60
C ARG A 619 -52.22 -17.77 -34.45
N ASN A 620 -53.37 -17.67 -35.13
CA ASN A 620 -53.65 -16.55 -36.06
C ASN A 620 -55.00 -15.87 -35.83
N GLN A 621 -55.33 -15.51 -34.59
CA GLN A 621 -56.31 -14.45 -34.37
C GLN A 621 -55.70 -13.37 -33.50
N GLU A 622 -55.66 -12.16 -34.05
CA GLU A 622 -55.51 -10.89 -33.33
C GLU A 622 -56.64 -10.80 -32.29
N ALA A 623 -56.46 -11.47 -31.17
CA ALA A 623 -57.30 -11.32 -30.00
C ALA A 623 -56.66 -10.25 -29.13
N ASN A 624 -57.40 -9.18 -28.89
CA ASN A 624 -57.18 -8.25 -27.78
C ASN A 624 -56.95 -9.06 -26.49
N ILE A 625 -55.68 -9.28 -26.13
CA ILE A 625 -55.33 -9.77 -24.80
C ILE A 625 -55.47 -8.56 -23.89
N ASN A 626 -56.62 -8.51 -23.20
CA ASN A 626 -56.81 -7.66 -22.04
C ASN A 626 -55.59 -7.79 -21.13
N LEU A 627 -55.06 -6.64 -20.71
CA LEU A 627 -54.01 -6.51 -19.71
C LEU A 627 -54.34 -7.43 -18.52
N LEU A 628 -53.61 -8.54 -18.42
CA LEU A 628 -53.57 -9.34 -17.21
C LEU A 628 -52.95 -8.48 -16.12
N ASP A 629 -53.63 -8.46 -14.97
CA ASP A 629 -53.26 -7.75 -13.76
C ASP A 629 -51.74 -7.75 -13.51
N HIS A 630 -51.19 -6.55 -13.35
CA HIS A 630 -49.79 -6.30 -13.01
C HIS A 630 -49.32 -6.86 -11.64
N ASN A 631 -50.11 -7.71 -10.98
CA ASN A 631 -49.93 -8.10 -9.58
C ASN A 631 -49.38 -9.52 -9.33
N GLU A 632 -49.21 -10.37 -10.35
CA GLU A 632 -48.78 -11.77 -10.11
C GLU A 632 -47.34 -12.12 -10.53
N PHE A 633 -46.65 -11.31 -11.33
CA PHE A 633 -45.27 -11.63 -11.76
C PHE A 633 -44.23 -10.76 -11.04
N PRO A 634 -43.18 -11.35 -10.42
CA PRO A 634 -42.15 -10.57 -9.75
C PRO A 634 -41.36 -9.73 -10.78
N ARG A 635 -41.09 -8.46 -10.44
CA ARG A 635 -40.31 -7.53 -11.29
C ARG A 635 -38.86 -7.98 -11.52
N LEU A 636 -38.36 -8.88 -10.69
CA LEU A 636 -37.01 -9.43 -10.73
C LEU A 636 -37.10 -10.95 -10.58
N VAL A 637 -36.37 -11.67 -11.42
CA VAL A 637 -36.21 -13.13 -11.33
C VAL A 637 -34.73 -13.50 -11.45
N TRP A 638 -34.38 -14.67 -10.92
CA TRP A 638 -33.06 -15.27 -11.04
C TRP A 638 -33.13 -16.45 -12.00
N ILE A 639 -32.23 -16.50 -12.99
CA ILE A 639 -32.16 -17.62 -13.94
C ILE A 639 -31.03 -18.54 -13.52
N SER A 640 -31.33 -19.82 -13.31
CA SER A 640 -30.34 -20.85 -13.06
C SER A 640 -30.20 -21.77 -14.27
N LEU A 641 -28.97 -22.08 -14.64
CA LEU A 641 -28.63 -22.96 -15.77
C LEU A 641 -27.80 -24.15 -15.25
N SER A 642 -28.26 -25.36 -15.55
CA SER A 642 -27.54 -26.59 -15.23
C SER A 642 -26.60 -26.97 -16.37
N VAL A 643 -25.29 -26.82 -16.16
CA VAL A 643 -24.25 -27.12 -17.16
C VAL A 643 -23.55 -28.46 -16.84
N PRO A 644 -23.52 -29.44 -17.76
CA PRO A 644 -22.79 -30.69 -17.59
C PRO A 644 -21.28 -30.47 -17.40
N ARG A 645 -20.63 -31.26 -16.55
CA ARG A 645 -19.20 -31.12 -16.20
C ARG A 645 -18.29 -31.28 -17.41
N GLU A 646 -18.66 -32.18 -18.32
CA GLU A 646 -17.91 -32.55 -19.52
C GLU A 646 -17.71 -31.33 -20.45
N VAL A 647 -18.63 -30.36 -20.41
CA VAL A 647 -18.51 -29.11 -21.18
C VAL A 647 -17.38 -28.23 -20.65
N LEU A 648 -17.14 -28.25 -19.33
CA LEU A 648 -16.06 -27.49 -18.70
C LEU A 648 -14.70 -28.20 -18.82
N GLU A 649 -14.67 -29.53 -18.95
CA GLU A 649 -13.43 -30.30 -19.20
C GLU A 649 -12.70 -29.83 -20.46
N ALA A 650 -13.45 -29.48 -21.51
CA ALA A 650 -12.87 -28.96 -22.75
C ALA A 650 -12.02 -27.68 -22.54
N LEU A 651 -12.34 -26.88 -21.51
CA LEU A 651 -11.57 -25.68 -21.18
C LEU A 651 -10.17 -25.98 -20.63
N LYS A 652 -9.92 -27.22 -20.17
CA LYS A 652 -8.60 -27.68 -19.69
C LYS A 652 -7.68 -28.19 -20.80
N ILE A 653 -8.24 -28.68 -21.92
CA ILE A 653 -7.48 -29.40 -22.96
C ILE A 653 -6.87 -28.45 -24.00
N ASP A 654 -7.62 -27.44 -24.44
CA ASP A 654 -7.27 -26.58 -25.59
C ASP A 654 -7.02 -25.11 -25.21
N ASN A 655 -6.51 -24.85 -24.01
CA ASN A 655 -6.38 -23.48 -23.50
C ASN A 655 -4.95 -23.10 -23.13
N GLU A 656 -4.41 -22.10 -23.84
CA GLU A 656 -3.13 -21.47 -23.51
C GLU A 656 -3.23 -20.54 -22.28
N TYR A 657 -4.44 -20.26 -21.80
CA TYR A 657 -4.69 -19.30 -20.72
C TYR A 657 -5.06 -19.99 -19.42
N ALA A 658 -4.51 -19.46 -18.32
CA ALA A 658 -4.72 -20.00 -16.97
C ALA A 658 -6.14 -19.80 -16.40
N THR A 659 -6.93 -18.86 -16.92
CA THR A 659 -8.24 -18.48 -16.34
C THR A 659 -9.22 -18.05 -17.41
N VAL A 660 -10.45 -18.56 -17.45
CA VAL A 660 -11.47 -18.18 -18.47
C VAL A 660 -12.62 -17.40 -17.85
N GLY A 661 -13.08 -16.34 -18.52
CA GLY A 661 -14.29 -15.61 -18.10
C GLY A 661 -15.58 -16.31 -18.54
N LEU A 662 -16.57 -16.37 -17.66
CA LEU A 662 -17.89 -16.93 -17.94
C LEU A 662 -18.91 -15.84 -18.23
N GLN A 663 -19.83 -16.12 -19.15
CA GLN A 663 -20.91 -15.21 -19.53
C GLN A 663 -22.17 -15.98 -19.91
N ILE A 664 -23.34 -15.38 -19.67
CA ILE A 664 -24.63 -15.89 -20.12
C ILE A 664 -25.21 -14.94 -21.16
N LYS A 665 -25.71 -15.49 -22.25
CA LYS A 665 -26.35 -14.74 -23.34
C LYS A 665 -27.79 -15.21 -23.52
N ILE A 666 -28.73 -14.28 -23.43
CA ILE A 666 -30.15 -14.52 -23.70
C ILE A 666 -30.47 -13.91 -25.05
N ARG A 667 -30.98 -14.71 -25.99
CA ARG A 667 -31.32 -14.27 -27.35
C ARG A 667 -32.80 -14.52 -27.62
N HIS A 668 -33.47 -13.48 -28.12
CA HIS A 668 -34.80 -13.63 -28.69
C HIS A 668 -34.70 -13.90 -30.20
N THR A 669 -35.03 -15.13 -30.61
CA THR A 669 -34.80 -15.60 -31.99
C THR A 669 -35.64 -14.87 -33.04
N LYS A 670 -36.85 -14.40 -32.69
CA LYS A 670 -37.74 -13.69 -33.63
C LYS A 670 -37.36 -12.23 -33.83
N ASN A 671 -37.12 -11.49 -32.74
CA ASN A 671 -36.81 -10.06 -32.82
C ASN A 671 -35.32 -9.79 -33.06
N LYS A 672 -34.49 -10.85 -33.11
CA LYS A 672 -33.02 -10.77 -33.24
C LYS A 672 -32.36 -9.90 -32.17
N THR A 673 -33.02 -9.71 -31.03
CA THR A 673 -32.46 -9.01 -29.87
C THR A 673 -31.72 -9.98 -28.96
N GLU A 674 -30.72 -9.47 -28.26
CA GLU A 674 -29.94 -10.26 -27.31
C GLU A 674 -29.44 -9.40 -26.16
N ALA A 675 -29.30 -10.02 -24.99
CA ALA A 675 -28.75 -9.43 -23.77
C ALA A 675 -27.65 -10.34 -23.22
N LEU A 676 -26.61 -9.72 -22.65
CA LEU A 676 -25.44 -10.37 -22.08
C LEU A 676 -25.38 -10.12 -20.57
N PHE A 677 -25.04 -11.15 -19.80
CA PHE A 677 -24.91 -11.12 -18.35
C PHE A 677 -23.55 -11.69 -17.95
N MET A 678 -22.81 -10.93 -17.15
CA MET A 678 -21.45 -11.26 -16.69
C MET A 678 -21.36 -11.48 -15.19
N SER A 679 -22.40 -11.07 -14.44
CA SER A 679 -22.43 -11.13 -12.98
C SER A 679 -22.99 -12.46 -12.50
N LEU A 680 -22.18 -13.52 -12.59
CA LEU A 680 -22.62 -14.89 -12.33
C LEU A 680 -22.31 -15.37 -10.90
N GLN A 681 -23.14 -16.27 -10.39
CA GLN A 681 -22.86 -17.09 -9.21
C GLN A 681 -22.80 -18.55 -9.65
N CYS A 682 -21.68 -19.22 -9.36
CA CYS A 682 -21.44 -20.60 -9.77
C CYS A 682 -21.25 -21.50 -8.56
N PHE A 683 -21.52 -22.79 -8.72
CA PHE A 683 -21.16 -23.85 -7.78
C PHE A 683 -21.25 -25.20 -8.50
N PHE A 684 -20.54 -26.21 -8.01
CA PHE A 684 -20.70 -27.58 -8.46
C PHE A 684 -21.71 -28.28 -7.55
N GLY A 685 -22.73 -28.92 -8.12
CA GLY A 685 -23.74 -29.59 -7.31
C GLY A 685 -25.10 -29.67 -7.99
N SER A 686 -26.14 -29.78 -7.16
CA SER A 686 -27.53 -29.86 -7.62
C SER A 686 -28.42 -28.86 -6.88
N LEU A 687 -29.50 -28.45 -7.55
CA LEU A 687 -30.57 -27.69 -6.93
C LEU A 687 -31.63 -28.65 -6.41
N VAL A 688 -32.06 -28.44 -5.17
CA VAL A 688 -33.11 -29.22 -4.52
C VAL A 688 -34.21 -28.27 -4.07
N GLN A 689 -35.42 -28.53 -4.56
CA GLN A 689 -36.61 -27.77 -4.19
C GLN A 689 -36.86 -27.91 -2.68
N ARG A 690 -37.21 -26.81 -2.03
CA ARG A 690 -37.47 -26.79 -0.60
C ARG A 690 -38.80 -27.49 -0.28
N THR A 691 -38.84 -28.15 0.87
CA THR A 691 -40.06 -28.81 1.35
C THR A 691 -41.06 -27.82 1.94
N ASP A 692 -40.60 -26.65 2.41
CA ASP A 692 -41.41 -25.61 3.05
C ASP A 692 -41.91 -24.53 2.07
N ASP A 693 -41.38 -24.47 0.85
CA ASP A 693 -41.74 -23.47 -0.16
C ASP A 693 -41.46 -24.04 -1.56
N SER A 694 -42.52 -24.25 -2.36
CA SER A 694 -42.41 -24.84 -3.69
C SER A 694 -41.71 -23.92 -4.70
N ASP A 695 -41.60 -22.62 -4.43
CA ASP A 695 -40.97 -21.67 -5.35
C ASP A 695 -39.51 -21.35 -4.95
N ALA A 696 -39.02 -21.95 -3.86
CA ALA A 696 -37.67 -21.76 -3.35
C ALA A 696 -36.82 -23.04 -3.45
N TYR A 697 -35.52 -22.85 -3.74
CA TYR A 697 -34.56 -23.93 -3.93
C TYR A 697 -33.36 -23.77 -3.00
N ASN A 698 -32.83 -24.89 -2.52
CA ASN A 698 -31.52 -24.96 -1.88
C ASN A 698 -30.50 -25.51 -2.88
N ALA A 699 -29.24 -25.13 -2.70
CA ALA A 699 -28.13 -25.72 -3.44
C ALA A 699 -27.42 -26.74 -2.55
N ILE A 700 -27.19 -27.93 -3.08
CA ILE A 700 -26.34 -28.94 -2.45
C ILE A 700 -25.03 -28.96 -3.23
N GLU A 701 -23.96 -28.45 -2.61
CA GLU A 701 -22.63 -28.47 -3.21
C GLU A 701 -22.09 -29.90 -3.25
N ASP A 702 -21.50 -30.28 -4.38
CA ASP A 702 -20.64 -31.45 -4.44
C ASP A 702 -19.27 -31.10 -3.83
N GLN A 703 -18.92 -31.77 -2.73
CA GLN A 703 -17.65 -31.59 -2.02
C GLN A 703 -16.43 -32.02 -2.83
N GLN A 704 -16.61 -32.86 -3.85
CA GLN A 704 -15.52 -33.20 -4.77
C GLN A 704 -15.28 -32.07 -5.79
N GLY A 705 -16.32 -31.33 -6.17
CA GLY A 705 -16.23 -30.13 -7.01
C GLY A 705 -15.38 -30.34 -8.27
N LEU A 706 -14.30 -29.57 -8.40
CA LEU A 706 -13.33 -29.64 -9.51
C LEU A 706 -12.41 -30.89 -9.45
N LYS A 707 -12.31 -31.58 -8.31
CA LYS A 707 -11.36 -32.68 -8.05
C LYS A 707 -11.62 -33.91 -8.95
N GLU A 708 -12.86 -34.13 -9.41
CA GLU A 708 -13.22 -35.26 -10.29
C GLU A 708 -12.94 -35.03 -11.78
N LEU A 709 -12.87 -33.77 -12.25
CA LEU A 709 -12.55 -33.48 -13.66
C LEU A 709 -11.13 -33.96 -14.05
N ALA A 710 -10.26 -34.21 -13.08
CA ALA A 710 -8.91 -34.73 -13.32
C ALA A 710 -8.89 -36.23 -13.68
N CYS A 711 -10.00 -36.95 -13.53
CA CYS A 711 -10.05 -38.41 -13.68
C CYS A 711 -10.70 -38.93 -14.98
N LEU A 712 -11.31 -38.05 -15.80
CA LEU A 712 -12.10 -38.44 -16.98
C LEU A 712 -11.47 -38.00 -18.31
N GLY A 713 -10.14 -37.99 -18.41
CA GLY A 713 -9.46 -37.77 -19.69
C GLY A 713 -9.50 -39.02 -20.56
N ASN A 714 -10.60 -39.27 -21.27
CA ASN A 714 -10.60 -39.97 -22.58
C ASN A 714 -12.01 -40.04 -23.20
N GLY A 715 -12.25 -39.12 -24.15
CA GLY A 715 -13.18 -39.33 -25.26
C GLY A 715 -14.52 -38.61 -25.13
N LEU A 716 -14.73 -37.56 -25.94
CA LEU A 716 -15.85 -37.42 -26.88
C LEU A 716 -15.88 -36.02 -27.52
N SER A 717 -16.43 -35.97 -28.74
CA SER A 717 -16.46 -34.82 -29.64
C SER A 717 -17.57 -33.82 -29.30
N ALA A 718 -17.20 -32.58 -28.99
CA ALA A 718 -18.06 -31.41 -29.23
C ALA A 718 -17.49 -30.61 -30.42
N ASN A 719 -18.32 -29.84 -31.12
CA ASN A 719 -17.86 -29.05 -32.27
C ASN A 719 -17.08 -27.82 -31.77
N TYR A 720 -15.75 -27.89 -31.85
CA TYR A 720 -14.83 -26.87 -31.35
C TYR A 720 -14.36 -25.93 -32.48
N MET A 721 -14.56 -24.63 -32.28
CA MET A 721 -13.89 -23.58 -33.08
C MET A 721 -13.41 -22.47 -32.12
N TYR A 722 -12.10 -22.21 -32.11
CA TYR A 722 -11.42 -21.07 -31.45
C TYR A 722 -11.49 -20.98 -29.90
N GLY A 723 -11.17 -22.06 -29.17
CA GLY A 723 -10.93 -21.98 -27.71
C GLY A 723 -12.11 -21.51 -26.86
N ARG A 724 -13.36 -21.79 -27.29
CA ARG A 724 -14.60 -21.43 -26.58
C ARG A 724 -15.43 -22.68 -26.28
N ALA A 725 -15.93 -22.80 -25.07
CA ALA A 725 -16.99 -23.75 -24.70
C ALA A 725 -18.35 -23.04 -24.73
N ILE A 726 -19.32 -23.58 -25.47
CA ILE A 726 -20.67 -23.01 -25.60
C ILE A 726 -21.68 -24.09 -25.24
N CYS A 727 -22.58 -23.76 -24.30
CA CYS A 727 -23.78 -24.53 -24.04
C CYS A 727 -25.00 -23.67 -24.37
N SER A 728 -26.06 -24.27 -24.93
CA SER A 728 -27.27 -23.57 -25.33
C SER A 728 -28.48 -24.42 -25.00
N TYR A 729 -29.46 -23.80 -24.35
CA TYR A 729 -30.73 -24.41 -23.94
C TYR A 729 -31.89 -23.54 -24.40
N SER A 730 -33.01 -24.15 -24.72
CA SER A 730 -34.29 -23.47 -24.85
C SER A 730 -34.89 -23.23 -23.45
N LEU A 731 -35.65 -22.13 -23.26
CA LEU A 731 -36.19 -21.76 -21.94
C LEU A 731 -37.19 -22.80 -21.37
N ASP A 732 -37.71 -23.69 -22.22
CA ASP A 732 -38.63 -24.77 -21.89
C ASP A 732 -37.93 -26.09 -21.49
N GLU A 733 -36.60 -26.15 -21.54
CA GLU A 733 -35.83 -27.33 -21.11
C GLU A 733 -35.71 -27.40 -19.58
N ASP A 734 -35.80 -28.61 -19.00
CA ASP A 734 -35.67 -28.88 -17.55
C ASP A 734 -34.32 -28.43 -16.95
N LYS A 735 -33.35 -28.07 -17.78
CA LYS A 735 -32.02 -27.56 -17.39
C LYS A 735 -32.01 -26.08 -17.05
N VAL A 736 -33.11 -25.35 -17.31
CA VAL A 736 -33.27 -23.93 -17.03
C VAL A 736 -34.36 -23.74 -15.97
N LEU A 737 -34.03 -23.04 -14.88
CA LEU A 737 -34.98 -22.72 -13.80
C LEU A 737 -35.08 -21.20 -13.63
N ILE A 738 -36.30 -20.71 -13.43
CA ILE A 738 -36.58 -19.32 -13.10
C ILE A 738 -37.02 -19.28 -11.64
N LEU A 739 -36.24 -18.58 -10.83
CA LEU A 739 -36.33 -18.57 -9.36
C LEU A 739 -36.73 -17.18 -8.87
N GLN A 740 -37.53 -17.12 -7.81
CA GLN A 740 -37.88 -15.85 -7.16
C GLN A 740 -36.74 -15.28 -6.31
N ALA A 741 -35.84 -16.14 -5.82
CA ALA A 741 -34.66 -15.77 -5.03
C ALA A 741 -33.45 -16.66 -5.38
N PRO A 742 -32.22 -16.22 -5.07
CA PRO A 742 -31.03 -17.05 -5.20
C PRO A 742 -31.14 -18.32 -4.34
N PRO A 743 -30.61 -19.47 -4.80
CA PRO A 743 -30.64 -20.70 -4.02
C PRO A 743 -30.04 -20.54 -2.63
N GLY A 744 -30.73 -21.04 -1.60
CA GLY A 744 -30.27 -20.97 -0.20
C GLY A 744 -30.38 -19.59 0.47
N VAL A 745 -30.80 -18.54 -0.25
CA VAL A 745 -30.97 -17.18 0.28
C VAL A 745 -32.45 -16.86 0.42
N ARG A 746 -32.87 -16.38 1.60
CA ARG A 746 -34.21 -15.83 1.79
C ARG A 746 -34.20 -14.33 1.52
N LEU A 747 -34.70 -13.91 0.37
CA LEU A 747 -35.04 -12.50 0.13
C LEU A 747 -36.46 -12.27 0.67
N GLN A 748 -36.63 -11.38 1.65
CA GLN A 748 -37.98 -10.88 1.98
C GLN A 748 -38.56 -10.20 0.73
N SER A 749 -39.83 -10.45 0.43
CA SER A 749 -40.51 -9.81 -0.70
C SER A 749 -40.36 -8.29 -0.58
N TYR A 750 -40.13 -7.62 -1.72
CA TYR A 750 -40.14 -6.16 -1.83
C TYR A 750 -41.57 -5.66 -1.55
N ALA A 751 -42.01 -5.69 -0.30
CA ALA A 751 -43.11 -4.88 0.15
C ALA A 751 -42.62 -3.44 0.09
N THR A 752 -43.27 -2.63 -0.73
CA THR A 752 -43.09 -1.18 -0.87
C THR A 752 -43.48 -0.46 0.42
N ASP A 753 -42.82 -0.77 1.54
CA ASP A 753 -42.79 0.11 2.70
C ASP A 753 -41.52 0.94 2.57
N HIS A 754 -41.62 2.01 1.78
CA HIS A 754 -40.63 3.07 1.73
C HIS A 754 -40.58 3.76 3.11
N LYS A 755 -39.88 3.16 4.07
CA LYS A 755 -39.37 3.90 5.22
C LYS A 755 -38.18 4.69 4.72
N THR A 756 -38.42 5.97 4.50
CA THR A 756 -37.38 6.99 4.38
C THR A 756 -36.34 6.72 5.46
N ILE A 757 -35.12 6.36 5.05
CA ILE A 757 -33.98 6.23 5.96
C ILE A 757 -33.69 7.65 6.43
N LEU A 758 -34.34 8.06 7.52
CA LEU A 758 -34.00 9.27 8.24
C LEU A 758 -32.63 9.02 8.87
N ARG A 759 -31.57 9.38 8.15
CA ARG A 759 -30.25 9.56 8.74
C ARG A 759 -30.43 10.47 9.95
N ALA A 760 -30.04 9.98 11.14
CA ALA A 760 -29.97 10.83 12.31
C ALA A 760 -29.07 12.03 11.95
N PRO A 761 -29.57 13.28 12.03
CA PRO A 761 -28.77 14.44 11.67
C PRO A 761 -27.57 14.49 12.62
N SER A 762 -26.38 14.24 12.10
CA SER A 762 -25.16 14.48 12.87
C SER A 762 -25.14 15.96 13.23
N ALA A 763 -24.90 16.26 14.50
CA ALA A 763 -24.90 17.61 15.00
C ALA A 763 -23.87 18.50 14.25
N SER A 764 -24.41 19.51 13.55
CA SER A 764 -23.85 20.83 13.27
C SER A 764 -22.52 20.98 12.48
N LYS A 765 -22.49 20.64 11.17
CA LYS A 765 -21.62 21.32 10.19
C LYS A 765 -22.39 21.56 8.88
N ARG A 766 -22.18 22.72 8.23
CA ARG A 766 -22.82 23.05 6.94
C ARG A 766 -22.20 22.20 5.81
N PRO A 767 -22.98 21.80 4.78
CA PRO A 767 -22.47 21.01 3.67
C PRO A 767 -21.47 21.80 2.82
N CYS A 768 -20.58 21.06 2.16
CA CYS A 768 -19.65 21.57 1.15
C CYS A 768 -20.15 21.16 -0.24
N PHE A 769 -20.29 22.13 -1.13
CA PHE A 769 -20.73 21.90 -2.51
C PHE A 769 -19.53 21.79 -3.45
N PHE A 770 -19.65 20.98 -4.49
CA PHE A 770 -18.60 20.74 -5.47
C PHE A 770 -19.10 20.99 -6.89
N ARG A 771 -18.25 21.60 -7.73
CA ARG A 771 -18.48 21.76 -9.16
C ARG A 771 -17.39 21.03 -9.94
N LEU A 772 -17.77 20.34 -10.99
CA LEU A 772 -16.86 19.59 -11.85
C LEU A 772 -16.60 20.38 -13.14
N LYS A 773 -15.32 20.53 -13.50
CA LYS A 773 -14.93 21.01 -14.83
C LYS A 773 -14.98 19.86 -15.82
N ASP A 774 -15.72 20.09 -16.90
CA ASP A 774 -15.93 19.15 -18.00
C ASP A 774 -16.43 17.77 -17.54
N GLY A 775 -17.03 17.66 -16.34
CA GLY A 775 -17.44 16.37 -15.75
C GLY A 775 -16.29 15.39 -15.51
N VAL A 776 -15.06 15.86 -15.26
CA VAL A 776 -13.90 14.97 -15.01
C VAL A 776 -13.21 15.30 -13.69
N SER A 777 -12.87 16.58 -13.51
CA SER A 777 -12.04 17.05 -12.41
C SER A 777 -12.79 18.05 -11.55
N VAL A 778 -12.65 17.95 -10.23
CA VAL A 778 -13.21 18.96 -9.31
C VAL A 778 -12.53 20.31 -9.56
N GLU A 779 -13.36 21.30 -9.89
CA GLU A 779 -12.91 22.66 -10.15
C GLU A 779 -12.98 23.52 -8.89
N THR A 780 -14.12 23.45 -8.18
CA THR A 780 -14.39 24.29 -7.01
C THR A 780 -14.94 23.48 -5.84
N ILE A 781 -14.58 23.93 -4.64
CA ILE A 781 -15.13 23.54 -3.35
C ILE A 781 -15.79 24.77 -2.73
N GLU A 782 -17.06 24.65 -2.38
CA GLU A 782 -17.92 25.79 -2.07
C GLU A 782 -18.58 25.65 -0.70
N ILE A 783 -18.52 26.71 0.11
CA ILE A 783 -19.16 26.76 1.43
C ILE A 783 -20.11 27.96 1.50
N GLN A 784 -21.38 27.68 1.77
CA GLN A 784 -22.42 28.69 1.89
C GLN A 784 -22.50 29.23 3.33
N LYS A 785 -22.11 30.50 3.54
CA LYS A 785 -22.13 31.18 4.84
C LYS A 785 -22.49 32.65 4.72
N SER A 786 -23.22 33.19 5.70
CA SER A 786 -23.40 34.63 5.85
C SER A 786 -22.09 35.25 6.32
N PHE A 787 -21.25 35.67 5.39
CA PHE A 787 -19.98 36.36 5.70
C PHE A 787 -20.25 37.82 6.06
N GLU A 788 -20.09 38.18 7.34
CA GLU A 788 -20.27 39.55 7.84
C GLU A 788 -18.97 40.39 7.69
N HIS A 789 -17.80 39.75 7.66
CA HIS A 789 -16.50 40.43 7.76
C HIS A 789 -15.45 40.07 6.68
N LEU A 790 -15.73 39.08 5.80
CA LEU A 790 -14.93 38.79 4.61
C LEU A 790 -15.32 39.74 3.46
N GLU A 791 -14.34 40.44 2.90
CA GLU A 791 -14.54 41.39 1.80
C GLU A 791 -14.92 40.70 0.49
N THR A 792 -15.68 41.45 -0.32
CA THR A 792 -16.53 41.05 -1.44
C THR A 792 -15.76 40.60 -2.70
N GLU A 793 -14.45 40.84 -2.80
CA GLU A 793 -13.71 40.63 -4.06
C GLU A 793 -12.55 39.63 -3.96
N ASN A 794 -11.93 39.44 -2.78
CA ASN A 794 -10.87 38.45 -2.55
C ASN A 794 -10.88 38.03 -1.06
N ALA A 795 -10.66 36.75 -0.74
CA ALA A 795 -10.66 36.24 0.64
C ALA A 795 -9.45 36.70 1.50
N VAL A 796 -8.83 37.85 1.20
CA VAL A 796 -7.51 38.32 1.68
C VAL A 796 -7.41 38.48 3.20
N ARG A 797 -8.54 38.72 3.89
CA ARG A 797 -8.58 38.81 5.36
C ARG A 797 -8.53 37.44 6.06
N ALA A 798 -8.78 36.35 5.34
CA ALA A 798 -8.69 35.01 5.91
C ALA A 798 -7.23 34.55 5.99
N ARG A 799 -6.86 33.93 7.10
CA ARG A 799 -5.55 33.28 7.26
C ARG A 799 -5.75 31.77 7.14
N GLN A 800 -5.04 31.11 6.22
CA GLN A 800 -4.95 29.65 6.23
C GLN A 800 -4.15 29.22 7.47
N ILE A 801 -4.79 28.47 8.36
CA ILE A 801 -4.18 27.98 9.61
C ILE A 801 -3.86 26.49 9.53
N SER A 802 -4.50 25.75 8.62
CA SER A 802 -4.12 24.41 8.23
C SER A 802 -4.43 24.17 6.74
N PRO A 803 -3.92 23.08 6.13
CA PRO A 803 -4.17 22.75 4.72
C PRO A 803 -5.65 22.78 4.33
N CYS A 804 -6.52 22.39 5.26
CA CYS A 804 -7.97 22.30 5.07
C CYS A 804 -8.74 23.36 5.88
N THR A 805 -8.10 24.26 6.61
CA THR A 805 -8.81 25.19 7.52
C THR A 805 -8.35 26.64 7.35
N ILE A 806 -9.33 27.53 7.23
CA ILE A 806 -9.11 28.98 7.22
C ILE A 806 -9.73 29.63 8.46
N SER A 807 -9.02 30.62 9.00
CA SER A 807 -9.43 31.46 10.12
C SER A 807 -9.98 32.78 9.58
N GLU A 808 -11.24 33.09 9.93
CA GLU A 808 -11.90 34.36 9.66
C GLU A 808 -11.51 35.37 10.75
N ARG A 809 -10.93 36.51 10.35
CA ARG A 809 -10.40 37.52 11.28
C ARG A 809 -11.08 38.87 11.11
N PHE A 810 -11.25 39.59 12.22
CA PHE A 810 -11.70 40.98 12.27
C PHE A 810 -10.87 41.74 13.31
N ASN A 811 -10.27 42.87 12.92
CA ASN A 811 -9.35 43.64 13.76
C ASN A 811 -8.27 42.75 14.43
N ASP A 812 -7.67 41.83 13.66
CA ASP A 812 -6.67 40.83 14.09
C ASP A 812 -7.15 39.76 15.09
N PHE A 813 -8.40 39.77 15.53
CA PHE A 813 -9.00 38.70 16.33
C PHE A 813 -9.66 37.64 15.45
N GLU A 814 -9.51 36.37 15.81
CA GLU A 814 -10.21 35.26 15.16
C GLU A 814 -11.68 35.23 15.62
N ILE A 815 -12.60 35.26 14.65
CA ILE A 815 -14.06 35.23 14.90
C ILE A 815 -14.66 33.87 14.53
N GLY A 816 -14.00 33.10 13.67
CA GLY A 816 -14.44 31.74 13.38
C GLY A 816 -13.50 30.98 12.46
N GLN A 817 -13.74 29.67 12.34
CA GLN A 817 -12.97 28.79 11.46
C GLN A 817 -13.88 28.13 10.43
N ILE A 818 -13.34 27.95 9.22
CA ILE A 818 -14.01 27.28 8.12
C ILE A 818 -13.12 26.12 7.70
N GLN A 819 -13.66 24.91 7.83
CA GLN A 819 -12.96 23.67 7.49
C GLN A 819 -13.50 23.13 6.16
N PHE A 820 -12.58 22.68 5.31
CA PHE A 820 -12.82 22.04 4.04
C PHE A 820 -12.55 20.53 4.17
N PRO A 821 -13.21 19.68 3.38
CA PRO A 821 -12.98 18.24 3.41
C PRO A 821 -11.68 17.82 2.69
N TYR A 822 -11.06 18.75 1.96
CA TYR A 822 -9.85 18.55 1.16
C TYR A 822 -8.99 19.81 1.20
N PRO A 823 -7.65 19.72 1.04
CA PRO A 823 -6.77 20.89 0.99
C PRO A 823 -7.17 21.92 -0.06
N ILE A 824 -7.01 23.21 0.25
CA ILE A 824 -7.42 24.30 -0.65
C ILE A 824 -6.30 25.29 -1.01
N LEU A 825 -6.44 25.88 -2.20
CA LEU A 825 -5.68 27.03 -2.70
C LEU A 825 -6.31 28.34 -2.19
N LEU A 826 -5.84 28.85 -1.04
CA LEU A 826 -6.39 30.09 -0.46
C LEU A 826 -6.23 31.32 -1.38
N GLN A 827 -5.13 31.40 -2.14
CA GLN A 827 -4.86 32.57 -3.01
C GLN A 827 -5.87 32.74 -4.14
N GLU A 828 -6.55 31.65 -4.54
CA GLU A 828 -7.60 31.65 -5.55
C GLU A 828 -9.00 31.66 -4.95
N ALA A 829 -9.13 31.74 -3.62
CA ALA A 829 -10.40 31.73 -2.94
C ALA A 829 -11.11 33.10 -3.04
N LYS A 830 -12.38 33.07 -3.42
CA LYS A 830 -13.23 34.26 -3.61
C LYS A 830 -14.59 34.10 -2.95
N VAL A 831 -15.20 35.22 -2.58
CA VAL A 831 -16.57 35.25 -2.06
C VAL A 831 -17.51 35.65 -3.20
N ASP A 832 -18.32 34.70 -3.66
CA ASP A 832 -19.37 34.96 -4.65
C ASP A 832 -20.64 35.49 -3.95
N ASN A 833 -21.08 36.66 -4.41
CA ASN A 833 -22.27 37.36 -3.93
C ASN A 833 -23.37 37.45 -5.00
N SER A 834 -23.25 36.70 -6.10
CA SER A 834 -24.27 36.63 -7.15
C SER A 834 -25.60 36.03 -6.65
N ASN A 835 -25.53 35.16 -5.63
CA ASN A 835 -26.67 34.49 -5.03
C ASN A 835 -27.15 35.20 -3.75
N LYS A 836 -28.42 34.96 -3.35
CA LYS A 836 -28.99 35.47 -2.09
C LYS A 836 -28.20 35.04 -0.84
N VAL A 837 -27.44 33.94 -0.96
CA VAL A 837 -26.53 33.43 0.07
C VAL A 837 -25.10 33.60 -0.43
N LYS A 838 -24.27 34.31 0.34
CA LYS A 838 -22.84 34.45 0.01
C LYS A 838 -22.15 33.09 0.04
N THR A 839 -21.32 32.83 -0.96
CA THR A 839 -20.65 31.54 -1.14
C THR A 839 -19.14 31.74 -1.20
N LEU A 840 -18.39 31.06 -0.34
CA LEU A 840 -16.94 31.01 -0.44
C LEU A 840 -16.56 29.91 -1.42
N VAL A 841 -15.88 30.27 -2.50
CA VAL A 841 -15.44 29.38 -3.57
C VAL A 841 -13.93 29.26 -3.47
N ALA A 842 -13.41 28.03 -3.34
CA ALA A 842 -11.98 27.73 -3.34
C ALA A 842 -11.68 26.59 -4.33
N LYS A 843 -10.41 26.42 -4.73
CA LYS A 843 -9.98 25.28 -5.54
C LYS A 843 -9.28 24.22 -4.68
N PRO A 844 -9.38 22.92 -5.04
CA PRO A 844 -8.58 21.88 -4.39
C PRO A 844 -7.08 22.14 -4.64
N SER A 845 -6.26 21.98 -3.61
CA SER A 845 -4.80 22.06 -3.71
C SER A 845 -4.21 20.69 -4.01
N LEU A 846 -3.29 20.62 -4.96
CA LEU A 846 -2.50 19.45 -5.32
C LEU A 846 -1.16 19.45 -4.57
N ALA A 847 -0.49 18.28 -4.52
CA ALA A 847 0.82 18.12 -3.88
C ALA A 847 1.91 19.04 -4.43
N LEU A 848 1.82 19.43 -5.71
CA LEU A 848 2.82 20.28 -6.37
C LEU A 848 2.53 21.78 -6.22
N ASP A 849 1.36 22.15 -5.70
CA ASP A 849 0.99 23.54 -5.49
C ASP A 849 1.72 24.12 -4.28
N ASN A 850 2.06 25.41 -4.31
CA ASN A 850 2.70 26.11 -3.19
C ASN A 850 1.72 26.44 -2.02
N THR A 851 0.61 25.71 -1.91
CA THR A 851 -0.42 25.83 -0.86
C THR A 851 -0.83 24.46 -0.27
N GLY A 852 -1.85 24.45 0.59
CA GLY A 852 -2.33 23.20 1.17
C GLY A 852 -1.28 22.58 2.10
N TYR A 853 -0.95 21.31 1.90
CA TYR A 853 0.07 20.62 2.71
C TYR A 853 1.49 21.11 2.45
N THR A 854 1.78 21.82 1.36
CA THR A 854 3.12 22.42 1.17
C THR A 854 3.40 23.59 2.12
N LEU A 855 2.35 24.20 2.70
CA LEU A 855 2.50 25.20 3.77
C LEU A 855 3.09 24.58 5.05
N ASN A 856 2.70 23.35 5.37
CA ASN A 856 3.24 22.59 6.49
C ASN A 856 3.39 21.12 6.13
N PRO A 857 4.48 20.72 5.44
CA PRO A 857 4.65 19.36 4.93
C PRO A 857 4.92 18.32 6.04
N PHE A 858 5.18 18.78 7.26
CA PHE A 858 5.54 17.96 8.40
C PHE A 858 4.58 18.18 9.58
N PRO A 859 3.27 17.96 9.39
CA PRO A 859 2.31 18.17 10.46
C PRO A 859 2.57 17.19 11.61
N VAL A 860 2.57 17.73 12.83
CA VAL A 860 2.67 16.97 14.09
C VAL A 860 1.40 17.23 14.88
N VAL A 861 0.64 16.17 15.11
CA VAL A 861 -0.62 16.23 15.86
C VAL A 861 -0.35 16.01 17.33
N LEU A 862 -1.06 16.76 18.17
CA LEU A 862 -1.07 16.57 19.62
C LEU A 862 -2.32 15.76 20.00
N ASP A 863 -2.13 14.67 20.73
CA ASP A 863 -3.22 13.87 21.29
C ASP A 863 -2.90 13.54 22.76
N GLY A 864 -3.67 14.13 23.68
CA GLY A 864 -3.43 14.03 25.10
C GLY A 864 -2.00 14.42 25.51
N SER A 865 -1.23 13.45 26.00
CA SER A 865 0.17 13.65 26.38
C SER A 865 1.15 13.55 25.21
N ASP A 866 0.73 13.07 24.06
CA ASP A 866 1.63 12.67 22.99
C ASP A 866 1.63 13.66 21.83
N ALA A 867 2.73 13.61 21.07
CA ALA A 867 2.85 14.29 19.80
C ALA A 867 3.31 13.25 18.77
N TYR A 868 2.69 13.23 17.59
CA TYR A 868 3.06 12.28 16.56
C TYR A 868 3.10 12.92 15.17
N PRO A 869 4.12 12.61 14.37
CA PRO A 869 4.23 13.08 13.00
C PRO A 869 3.27 12.29 12.10
N LEU A 870 2.67 12.96 11.11
CA LEU A 870 1.84 12.26 10.11
C LEU A 870 2.65 11.84 8.88
N THR A 871 3.68 12.60 8.49
CA THR A 871 4.42 12.34 7.24
C THR A 871 5.74 11.60 7.41
N LEU A 872 6.28 11.56 8.63
CA LEU A 872 7.46 10.78 8.96
C LEU A 872 7.05 9.58 9.81
N PRO A 873 7.19 8.34 9.33
CA PRO A 873 6.81 7.16 10.08
C PRO A 873 7.69 7.00 11.33
N LYS A 874 7.14 6.33 12.34
CA LYS A 874 7.93 6.03 13.54
C LYS A 874 9.07 5.07 13.22
N VAL A 875 10.21 5.30 13.86
CA VAL A 875 11.39 4.45 13.74
C VAL A 875 12.00 4.18 15.11
N ASN A 876 12.08 2.91 15.45
CA ASN A 876 12.81 2.47 16.63
C ASN A 876 14.30 2.35 16.29
N MET A 877 15.03 3.47 16.43
CA MET A 877 16.44 3.57 16.07
C MET A 877 17.33 2.48 16.68
N ASN A 878 16.97 1.93 17.85
CA ASN A 878 17.77 0.92 18.52
C ASN A 878 17.57 -0.49 17.93
N GLN A 879 16.49 -0.74 17.18
CA GLN A 879 16.25 -1.97 16.42
C GLN A 879 16.83 -1.91 15.00
N GLN A 880 17.14 -0.71 14.50
CA GLN A 880 17.64 -0.50 13.14
C GLN A 880 19.15 -0.86 13.04
N PRO A 881 19.55 -1.77 12.13
CA PRO A 881 20.95 -2.16 11.94
C PRO A 881 21.85 -0.98 11.56
N ILE A 882 23.04 -0.90 12.16
CA ILE A 882 24.03 0.14 11.87
C ILE A 882 24.80 -0.23 10.61
N ILE A 883 24.90 0.70 9.66
CA ILE A 883 25.81 0.60 8.52
C ILE A 883 27.20 1.04 9.01
N SER A 884 28.04 0.08 9.35
CA SER A 884 29.36 0.35 9.93
C SER A 884 30.43 0.66 8.90
N VAL A 885 30.27 0.16 7.67
CA VAL A 885 31.25 0.29 6.59
C VAL A 885 31.30 1.74 6.10
N THR A 886 32.49 2.20 5.74
CA THR A 886 32.75 3.55 5.26
C THR A 886 33.85 3.54 4.23
N GLY A 887 33.87 4.52 3.34
CA GLY A 887 34.86 4.61 2.28
C GLY A 887 34.23 5.03 0.96
N ARG A 888 34.98 4.87 -0.12
CA ARG A 888 34.54 5.30 -1.45
C ARG A 888 33.32 4.52 -1.92
N GLU A 889 33.35 3.19 -1.89
CA GLU A 889 32.26 2.33 -2.35
C GLU A 889 30.97 2.54 -1.55
N THR A 890 31.07 2.61 -0.22
CA THR A 890 29.92 2.96 0.63
C THR A 890 29.37 4.35 0.30
N GLY A 891 30.27 5.32 0.10
CA GLY A 891 29.89 6.66 -0.31
C GLY A 891 29.16 6.69 -1.65
N GLU A 892 29.56 5.85 -2.61
CA GLU A 892 28.94 5.77 -3.93
C GLU A 892 27.50 5.23 -3.85
N TRP A 893 27.26 4.08 -3.19
CA TRP A 893 25.89 3.55 -3.12
C TRP A 893 24.96 4.38 -2.21
N VAL A 894 25.48 4.95 -1.11
CA VAL A 894 24.70 5.87 -0.26
C VAL A 894 24.35 7.15 -1.04
N SER A 895 25.29 7.67 -1.83
CA SER A 895 25.03 8.80 -2.73
C SER A 895 23.96 8.44 -3.76
N ASN A 896 24.03 7.26 -4.38
CA ASN A 896 23.01 6.80 -5.33
C ASN A 896 21.62 6.70 -4.69
N LEU A 897 21.49 6.11 -3.50
CA LEU A 897 20.22 6.04 -2.76
C LEU A 897 19.71 7.43 -2.37
N MET A 898 20.59 8.31 -1.89
CA MET A 898 20.19 9.67 -1.53
C MET A 898 19.80 10.48 -2.77
N HIS A 899 20.47 10.27 -3.90
CA HIS A 899 20.16 10.94 -5.16
C HIS A 899 18.84 10.43 -5.76
N SER A 900 18.44 9.19 -5.48
CA SER A 900 17.15 8.66 -5.93
C SER A 900 15.95 9.35 -5.27
N MET A 901 16.14 10.15 -4.21
CA MET A 901 15.06 10.88 -3.55
C MET A 901 14.56 12.11 -4.36
N PHE A 902 15.32 12.53 -5.36
CA PHE A 902 15.00 13.70 -6.20
C PHE A 902 14.24 13.30 -7.45
N CYS A 903 13.23 14.09 -7.81
CA CYS A 903 12.55 13.97 -9.10
C CYS A 903 13.36 14.55 -10.27
N THR A 904 12.91 14.33 -11.50
CA THR A 904 13.55 14.82 -12.73
C THR A 904 13.79 16.33 -12.69
N ARG A 905 12.77 17.10 -12.27
CA ARG A 905 12.85 18.56 -12.12
C ARG A 905 13.91 18.95 -11.09
N GLU A 906 13.89 18.32 -9.92
CA GLU A 906 14.85 18.58 -8.84
C GLU A 906 16.29 18.24 -9.26
N ARG A 907 16.49 17.15 -10.00
CA ARG A 907 17.80 16.77 -10.57
C ARG A 907 18.36 17.82 -11.53
N SER A 908 17.49 18.57 -12.22
CA SER A 908 17.92 19.66 -13.10
C SER A 908 18.61 20.81 -12.33
N TYR A 909 18.23 21.06 -11.07
CA TYR A 909 18.87 22.08 -10.24
C TYR A 909 20.32 21.73 -9.94
N TRP A 910 20.63 20.45 -9.82
CA TRP A 910 21.99 19.99 -9.59
C TRP A 910 22.89 20.17 -10.84
N ARG A 911 22.34 20.14 -12.06
CA ARG A 911 23.09 20.23 -13.33
C ARG A 911 23.45 21.66 -13.72
N ARG A 912 22.74 22.66 -13.18
CA ARG A 912 22.99 24.08 -13.47
C ARG A 912 24.27 24.52 -12.75
N SER A 913 25.33 24.74 -13.52
CA SER A 913 26.60 25.31 -13.04
C SER A 913 26.50 26.77 -12.56
N ASP A 914 25.40 27.47 -12.89
CA ASP A 914 25.11 28.84 -12.47
C ASP A 914 24.25 28.88 -11.20
N ILE A 915 24.87 28.65 -10.07
CA ILE A 915 24.29 28.70 -8.71
C ILE A 915 23.97 30.16 -8.28
N VAL A 916 24.16 31.11 -9.18
CA VAL A 916 24.07 32.56 -8.94
C VAL A 916 22.61 33.05 -8.81
N LEU A 917 21.61 32.27 -9.24
CA LEU A 917 20.19 32.59 -9.02
C LEU A 917 19.62 31.78 -7.85
N LYS A 918 20.07 32.05 -6.62
CA LYS A 918 19.56 31.44 -5.37
C LYS A 918 18.07 31.70 -5.06
N GLY A 919 17.38 32.51 -5.87
CA GLY A 919 15.99 32.94 -5.65
C GLY A 919 14.92 31.88 -5.95
N ASP A 920 15.14 31.01 -6.93
CA ASP A 920 14.04 30.22 -7.54
C ASP A 920 13.97 28.74 -7.11
N VAL A 921 14.84 28.30 -6.20
CA VAL A 921 14.89 26.88 -5.77
C VAL A 921 13.91 26.63 -4.60
N PRO A 922 13.04 25.60 -4.66
CA PRO A 922 12.13 25.27 -3.55
C PRO A 922 12.86 24.90 -2.24
N ALA A 923 12.32 25.32 -1.10
CA ALA A 923 12.93 25.03 0.21
C ALA A 923 13.02 23.52 0.52
N LEU A 924 12.03 22.72 0.09
CA LEU A 924 12.04 21.27 0.28
C LEU A 924 13.23 20.61 -0.44
N PHE A 925 13.54 21.06 -1.65
CA PHE A 925 14.74 20.60 -2.38
C PHE A 925 16.01 20.90 -1.58
N SER A 926 16.15 22.13 -1.03
CA SER A 926 17.32 22.49 -0.23
C SER A 926 17.47 21.61 1.01
N ILE A 927 16.36 21.27 1.68
CA ILE A 927 16.37 20.32 2.81
C ILE A 927 16.82 18.93 2.37
N LYS A 928 16.27 18.39 1.27
CA LYS A 928 16.70 17.11 0.68
C LYS A 928 18.21 17.12 0.40
N SER A 929 18.73 18.20 -0.20
CA SER A 929 20.16 18.38 -0.46
C SER A 929 21.00 18.42 0.83
N TYR A 930 20.53 19.05 1.90
CA TYR A 930 21.23 19.03 3.19
C TYR A 930 21.30 17.61 3.77
N ILE A 931 20.19 16.86 3.76
CA ILE A 931 20.15 15.47 4.24
C ILE A 931 21.09 14.58 3.41
N HIS A 932 21.02 14.69 2.08
CA HIS A 932 21.93 14.02 1.15
C HIS A 932 23.40 14.28 1.50
N ASN A 933 23.79 15.56 1.60
CA ASN A 933 25.17 15.94 1.83
C ASN A 933 25.67 15.55 3.22
N ILE A 934 24.82 15.61 4.24
CA ILE A 934 25.12 15.10 5.59
C ILE A 934 25.40 13.59 5.53
N ALA A 935 24.55 12.81 4.87
CA ALA A 935 24.72 11.36 4.78
C ALA A 935 26.00 10.97 4.04
N VAL A 936 26.22 11.51 2.84
CA VAL A 936 27.41 11.22 2.02
C VAL A 936 28.69 11.64 2.76
N SER A 937 28.69 12.82 3.38
CA SER A 937 29.83 13.32 4.15
C SER A 937 30.15 12.46 5.38
N PHE A 938 29.14 11.85 5.99
CA PHE A 938 29.32 11.00 7.17
C PHE A 938 29.98 9.65 6.81
N VAL A 939 29.60 9.05 5.68
CA VAL A 939 30.14 7.75 5.23
C VAL A 939 31.46 7.85 4.47
N GLN A 940 31.86 9.04 4.05
CA GLN A 940 33.15 9.34 3.42
C GLN A 940 34.12 9.99 4.43
N PRO A 941 34.90 9.19 5.19
CA PRO A 941 35.83 9.72 6.18
C PRO A 941 36.95 10.52 5.51
N SER A 942 37.44 11.53 6.21
CA SER A 942 38.68 12.22 5.84
C SER A 942 39.89 11.57 6.52
N SER A 943 41.09 12.10 6.26
CA SER A 943 42.31 11.70 6.99
C SER A 943 42.26 11.93 8.50
N LEU A 944 41.32 12.73 9.02
CA LEU A 944 41.13 12.95 10.46
C LEU A 944 39.91 12.22 11.04
N GLY A 945 39.24 11.36 10.26
CA GLY A 945 38.10 10.56 10.69
C GLY A 945 36.76 10.96 10.04
N ARG A 946 35.67 10.46 10.63
CA ARG A 946 34.30 10.70 10.15
C ARG A 946 33.88 12.14 10.45
N LYS A 947 33.15 12.75 9.50
CA LYS A 947 32.56 14.07 9.69
C LYS A 947 31.23 13.92 10.43
N GLN A 948 31.23 14.25 11.72
CA GLN A 948 30.07 14.04 12.61
C GLN A 948 29.35 15.33 13.00
N THR A 949 29.94 16.50 12.70
CA THR A 949 29.42 17.80 13.14
C THR A 949 28.98 18.64 11.94
N PHE A 950 27.73 19.08 11.94
CA PHE A 950 27.16 19.91 10.87
C PHE A 950 26.54 21.17 11.45
N LEU A 951 26.97 22.34 10.96
CA LEU A 951 26.54 23.65 11.44
C LEU A 951 25.57 24.26 10.43
N LEU A 952 24.36 24.58 10.87
CA LEU A 952 23.38 25.28 10.04
C LEU A 952 23.36 26.76 10.43
N LYS A 953 23.75 27.62 9.50
CA LYS A 953 23.91 29.08 9.69
C LYS A 953 22.79 29.83 9.00
N THR A 954 22.29 30.88 9.64
CA THR A 954 21.21 31.72 9.10
C THR A 954 21.54 33.20 9.23
N GLY A 955 21.04 34.01 8.29
CA GLY A 955 21.30 35.46 8.22
C GLY A 955 22.74 35.85 7.84
N ALA A 956 22.96 37.16 7.70
CA ALA A 956 24.28 37.75 7.40
C ALA A 956 24.89 38.43 8.65
N PRO A 957 26.15 38.17 9.02
CA PRO A 957 26.92 36.95 8.78
C PRO A 957 27.33 36.25 10.10
N ARG A 958 27.22 34.91 10.12
CA ARG A 958 27.86 33.93 11.06
C ARG A 958 27.11 33.52 12.33
N ASN A 959 25.82 33.78 12.49
CA ASN A 959 25.12 33.16 13.63
C ASN A 959 24.79 31.69 13.31
N ILE A 960 25.31 30.78 14.13
CA ILE A 960 24.97 29.35 14.03
C ILE A 960 23.59 29.22 14.65
N SER A 961 22.58 28.85 13.85
CA SER A 961 21.20 28.68 14.31
C SER A 961 21.03 27.34 15.03
N MET A 962 21.68 26.29 14.51
CA MET A 962 21.63 24.95 15.12
C MET A 962 22.83 24.10 14.70
N ILE A 963 23.13 23.10 15.52
CA ILE A 963 24.19 22.11 15.27
C ILE A 963 23.55 20.72 15.23
N ILE A 964 23.89 19.93 14.20
CA ILE A 964 23.49 18.53 14.07
C ILE A 964 24.73 17.66 14.29
N PHE A 965 24.61 16.71 15.21
CA PHE A 965 25.62 15.71 15.51
C PHE A 965 25.16 14.34 15.01
N VAL A 966 25.81 13.79 13.98
CA VAL A 966 25.46 12.47 13.45
C VAL A 966 26.21 11.38 14.21
N SER A 967 25.45 10.44 14.77
CA SER A 967 26.00 9.30 15.51
C SER A 967 26.22 8.10 14.61
N ALA A 968 25.21 7.74 13.81
CA ALA A 968 25.26 6.58 12.92
C ALA A 968 24.40 6.78 11.66
N LEU A 969 24.76 6.07 10.59
CA LEU A 969 23.85 5.76 9.49
C LEU A 969 23.31 4.35 9.74
N ARG A 970 21.99 4.17 9.62
CA ARG A 970 21.32 2.90 9.87
C ARG A 970 20.48 2.50 8.66
N HIS A 971 20.34 1.20 8.45
CA HIS A 971 19.26 0.67 7.62
C HIS A 971 17.94 1.07 8.26
N ASN A 972 16.99 1.57 7.48
CA ASN A 972 15.61 1.77 7.89
C ASN A 972 14.78 0.61 7.32
N ILE A 973 14.76 -0.49 8.08
CA ILE A 973 14.12 -1.75 7.65
C ILE A 973 12.60 -1.64 7.62
N ASP A 974 11.99 -0.63 8.20
CA ASP A 974 10.54 -0.44 8.10
C ASP A 974 10.17 0.19 6.74
N GLN A 975 11.02 1.08 6.22
CA GLN A 975 10.79 1.89 5.01
C GLN A 975 11.57 1.44 3.76
N SER A 976 12.30 0.33 3.83
CA SER A 976 13.20 -0.12 2.74
C SER A 976 14.20 0.95 2.32
N SER A 977 14.70 1.72 3.30
CA SER A 977 15.52 2.91 3.08
C SER A 977 16.65 2.96 4.10
N VAL A 978 17.26 4.13 4.31
CA VAL A 978 18.23 4.40 5.38
C VAL A 978 17.76 5.54 6.26
N VAL A 979 18.35 5.70 7.44
CA VAL A 979 18.08 6.81 8.34
C VAL A 979 19.36 7.25 9.05
N LEU A 980 19.55 8.56 9.19
CA LEU A 980 20.62 9.12 10.02
C LEU A 980 20.13 9.24 11.47
N ASP A 981 20.80 8.53 12.36
CA ASP A 981 20.66 8.62 13.81
C ASP A 981 21.51 9.80 14.30
N ALA A 982 20.84 10.92 14.60
CA ALA A 982 21.50 12.19 14.86
C ALA A 982 20.92 12.90 16.09
N TYR A 983 21.60 13.97 16.53
CA TYR A 983 21.20 14.80 17.66
C TYR A 983 21.23 16.26 17.26
N LEU A 984 20.15 16.97 17.57
CA LEU A 984 19.99 18.41 17.35
C LEU A 984 20.36 19.19 18.61
N LEU A 985 21.15 20.24 18.44
CA LEU A 985 21.36 21.31 19.42
C LEU A 985 20.93 22.65 18.81
N PRO A 986 19.72 23.16 19.11
CA PRO A 986 19.30 24.49 18.69
C PRO A 986 20.04 25.57 19.49
N LEU A 987 20.41 26.67 18.85
CA LEU A 987 21.10 27.80 19.48
C LEU A 987 20.21 29.05 19.48
N THR A 988 20.15 29.71 20.62
CA THR A 988 19.40 30.96 20.85
C THR A 988 20.33 32.04 21.39
N ALA A 989 19.86 33.29 21.45
CA ALA A 989 20.60 34.38 22.10
C ALA A 989 20.92 34.09 23.58
N GLU A 990 20.13 33.24 24.24
CA GLU A 990 20.30 32.84 25.64
C GLU A 990 21.29 31.69 25.85
N SER A 991 21.82 31.08 24.78
CA SER A 991 22.77 29.94 24.84
C SER A 991 24.18 30.28 25.39
N SER A 992 24.34 31.48 25.96
CA SER A 992 25.58 32.06 26.48
C SER A 992 26.37 31.15 27.45
N SER A 993 25.68 30.29 28.21
CA SER A 993 26.29 29.38 29.18
C SER A 993 27.06 28.22 28.55
N ILE A 994 26.70 27.82 27.31
CA ILE A 994 27.33 26.72 26.55
C ILE A 994 28.16 27.22 25.36
N THR A 995 28.01 28.47 24.94
CA THR A 995 28.78 29.10 23.86
C THR A 995 30.30 28.88 23.98
N PRO A 996 30.95 29.05 25.15
CA PRO A 996 32.40 28.81 25.27
C PRO A 996 32.80 27.35 25.01
N VAL A 997 31.91 26.41 25.33
CA VAL A 997 32.13 24.97 25.07
C VAL A 997 32.02 24.67 23.59
N ILE A 998 31.03 25.28 22.92
CA ILE A 998 30.84 25.18 21.46
C ILE A 998 32.04 25.78 20.73
N GLU A 999 32.49 26.98 21.08
CA GLU A 999 33.66 27.62 20.45
C GLU A 999 34.93 26.78 20.60
N LYS A 1000 35.17 26.22 21.80
CA LYS A 1000 36.31 25.33 22.06
C LYS A 1000 36.23 24.04 21.23
N LEU A 1001 35.03 23.50 21.03
CA LEU A 1001 34.76 22.32 20.20
C LEU A 1001 35.03 22.62 18.72
N LEU A 1002 34.50 23.72 18.21
CA LEU A 1002 34.66 24.13 16.80
C LEU A 1002 36.11 24.51 16.47
N ALA A 1003 36.88 24.96 17.45
CA ALA A 1003 38.31 25.22 17.31
C ALA A 1003 39.19 23.95 17.30
N HIS A 1004 38.64 22.79 17.68
CA HIS A 1004 39.38 21.55 17.78
C HIS A 1004 39.50 20.86 16.42
N LYS A 1005 40.73 20.60 15.94
CA LYS A 1005 40.99 20.09 14.58
C LYS A 1005 40.30 18.75 14.24
N ALA A 1006 40.01 17.93 15.25
CA ALA A 1006 39.38 16.63 15.05
C ALA A 1006 37.85 16.68 14.84
N THR A 1007 37.17 17.80 15.08
CA THR A 1007 35.69 17.86 15.03
C THR A 1007 35.14 18.06 13.62
N GLN A 1008 36.00 18.49 12.68
CA GLN A 1008 35.73 18.65 11.26
C GLN A 1008 34.33 19.18 10.91
N PRO A 1009 33.91 20.33 11.47
CA PRO A 1009 32.56 20.82 11.27
C PRO A 1009 32.35 21.24 9.81
N ILE A 1010 31.30 20.70 9.18
CA ILE A 1010 30.82 21.20 7.89
C ILE A 1010 29.77 22.28 8.16
N SER A 1011 29.84 23.40 7.44
CA SER A 1011 28.87 24.49 7.58
C SER A 1011 27.96 24.57 6.35
N TYR A 1012 26.66 24.67 6.56
CA TYR A 1012 25.68 25.01 5.53
C TYR A 1012 25.04 26.36 5.85
N SER A 1013 24.92 27.21 4.83
CA SER A 1013 24.22 28.49 4.94
C SER A 1013 22.80 28.33 4.39
N MET A 1014 21.79 28.54 5.24
CA MET A 1014 20.38 28.42 4.89
C MET A 1014 19.80 29.77 4.47
N ARG A 1015 18.91 29.76 3.48
CA ARG A 1015 18.04 30.92 3.21
C ARG A 1015 16.98 31.00 4.30
N GLU A 1016 16.36 32.16 4.45
CA GLU A 1016 15.29 32.35 5.44
C GLU A 1016 14.13 31.37 5.23
N VAL A 1017 13.74 31.13 3.97
CA VAL A 1017 12.71 30.15 3.61
C VAL A 1017 13.12 28.70 3.94
N ASP A 1018 14.40 28.37 3.81
CA ASP A 1018 14.94 27.04 4.14
C ASP A 1018 14.94 26.84 5.66
N GLU A 1019 15.32 27.87 6.41
CA GLU A 1019 15.27 27.87 7.89
C GLU A 1019 13.84 27.67 8.37
N GLN A 1020 12.87 28.41 7.82
CA GLN A 1020 11.47 28.28 8.22
C GLN A 1020 10.95 26.85 8.00
N LEU A 1021 11.25 26.24 6.84
CA LEU A 1021 10.83 24.87 6.57
C LEU A 1021 11.58 23.84 7.44
N MET A 1022 12.88 24.03 7.67
CA MET A 1022 13.68 23.19 8.58
C MET A 1022 13.08 23.22 9.99
N ARG A 1023 12.70 24.40 10.49
CA ARG A 1023 12.05 24.56 11.81
C ARG A 1023 10.71 23.83 11.91
N ARG A 1024 9.96 23.68 10.80
CA ARG A 1024 8.71 22.89 10.74
C ARG A 1024 8.98 21.38 10.67
N MET A 1025 10.07 20.95 10.04
CA MET A 1025 10.45 19.53 9.92
C MET A 1025 11.00 18.95 11.24
N LEU A 1026 11.78 19.72 12.00
CA LEU A 1026 12.50 19.23 13.18
C LEU A 1026 11.60 18.61 14.27
N PRO A 1027 10.42 19.17 14.62
CA PRO A 1027 9.48 18.48 15.50
C PRO A 1027 9.15 17.07 15.02
N ALA A 1028 8.82 16.92 13.72
CA ALA A 1028 8.46 15.62 13.17
C ALA A 1028 9.61 14.60 13.26
N THR A 1029 10.86 15.03 13.07
CA THR A 1029 12.04 14.13 13.17
C THR A 1029 12.35 13.72 14.61
N VAL A 1030 12.05 14.57 15.60
CA VAL A 1030 12.11 14.21 17.02
C VAL A 1030 11.02 13.19 17.36
N GLU A 1031 9.77 13.51 17.04
CA GLU A 1031 8.63 12.67 17.40
C GLU A 1031 8.64 11.31 16.66
N ALA A 1032 9.24 11.23 15.46
CA ALA A 1032 9.43 9.98 14.72
C ALA A 1032 10.36 8.97 15.43
N CYS A 1033 11.36 9.43 16.20
CA CYS A 1033 12.30 8.54 16.91
C CYS A 1033 12.20 8.62 18.43
N ARG A 1034 11.25 9.40 18.97
CA ARG A 1034 10.97 9.47 20.40
C ARG A 1034 10.60 8.10 20.94
N LYS A 1035 11.34 7.65 21.95
CA LYS A 1035 11.07 6.38 22.64
C LYS A 1035 11.53 6.40 24.10
N GLY A 1036 10.67 5.93 25.00
CA GLY A 1036 10.97 5.74 26.41
C GLY A 1036 10.90 7.01 27.26
N TRP A 1037 10.25 8.06 26.76
CA TRP A 1037 10.00 9.30 27.51
C TRP A 1037 8.86 10.12 26.88
N ASP A 1038 8.03 10.70 27.74
CA ASP A 1038 6.83 11.42 27.33
C ASP A 1038 7.03 12.93 27.41
N HIS A 1039 6.10 13.68 26.81
CA HIS A 1039 6.05 15.12 27.05
C HIS A 1039 5.64 15.41 28.50
N GLY A 1040 6.34 16.34 29.16
CA GLY A 1040 5.97 16.77 30.51
C GLY A 1040 4.77 17.72 30.51
N THR A 1041 4.20 17.98 31.69
CA THR A 1041 3.12 18.96 31.89
C THR A 1041 3.55 20.39 31.52
N GLY A 1042 4.85 20.70 31.63
CA GLY A 1042 5.45 21.97 31.19
C GLY A 1042 5.78 22.05 29.70
N CYS A 1043 5.40 21.06 28.89
CA CYS A 1043 5.73 21.03 27.46
C CYS A 1043 5.14 22.24 26.72
N LYS A 1044 6.00 22.97 26.00
CA LYS A 1044 5.60 24.17 25.25
C LYS A 1044 4.66 23.84 24.08
N TYR A 1045 4.77 22.69 23.43
CA TYR A 1045 3.79 22.30 22.41
C TYR A 1045 2.37 22.29 22.98
N ARG A 1046 2.19 21.76 24.20
CA ARG A 1046 0.88 21.72 24.87
C ARG A 1046 0.40 23.10 25.28
N GLN A 1047 1.28 23.96 25.79
CA GLN A 1047 0.91 25.33 26.18
C GLN A 1047 0.40 26.17 25.01
N TYR A 1048 0.93 25.94 23.80
CA TYR A 1048 0.47 26.61 22.59
C TYR A 1048 -0.73 25.89 21.93
N GLY A 1049 -1.05 24.66 22.34
CA GLY A 1049 -2.10 23.83 21.72
C GLY A 1049 -1.80 23.37 20.29
N SER A 1050 -0.66 23.75 19.72
CA SER A 1050 -0.25 23.43 18.35
C SER A 1050 1.26 23.52 18.20
N VAL A 1051 1.85 22.50 17.56
CA VAL A 1051 3.28 22.49 17.21
C VAL A 1051 3.60 23.58 16.19
N SER A 1052 2.74 23.79 15.19
CA SER A 1052 2.92 24.83 14.18
C SER A 1052 2.94 26.22 14.80
N LEU A 1053 1.96 26.56 15.64
CA LEU A 1053 1.92 27.85 16.34
C LEU A 1053 3.16 28.08 17.22
N TYR A 1054 3.65 27.02 17.88
CA TYR A 1054 4.89 27.07 18.63
C TYR A 1054 6.09 27.40 17.73
N THR A 1055 6.27 26.68 16.62
CA THR A 1055 7.43 26.87 15.73
C THR A 1055 7.49 28.26 15.09
N GLU A 1056 6.33 28.87 14.85
CA GLU A 1056 6.18 30.24 14.34
C GLU A 1056 6.46 31.31 15.41
N SER A 1057 6.00 31.09 16.64
CA SER A 1057 6.01 32.11 17.69
C SER A 1057 7.22 32.04 18.63
N ASN A 1058 7.94 30.91 18.65
CA ASN A 1058 9.04 30.66 19.58
C ASN A 1058 10.41 30.74 18.88
N GLN A 1059 11.47 31.11 19.61
CA GLN A 1059 12.83 31.08 19.08
C GLN A 1059 13.34 29.64 18.84
N LEU A 1060 12.91 28.68 19.66
CA LEU A 1060 13.33 27.27 19.54
C LEU A 1060 12.44 26.49 18.55
N PRO A 1061 13.03 25.67 17.66
CA PRO A 1061 12.26 24.85 16.72
C PRO A 1061 11.61 23.63 17.36
N ILE A 1062 12.11 23.16 18.50
CA ILE A 1062 11.63 21.97 19.20
C ILE A 1062 11.35 22.25 20.68
N CYS A 1063 10.51 21.44 21.31
CA CYS A 1063 10.30 21.50 22.76
C CYS A 1063 11.52 20.97 23.53
N THR A 1064 11.67 21.38 24.78
CA THR A 1064 12.81 20.98 25.64
C THR A 1064 12.64 19.60 26.30
N CYS A 1065 11.50 18.93 26.10
CA CYS A 1065 11.22 17.62 26.72
C CYS A 1065 12.27 16.55 26.37
N GLY A 1066 12.90 16.67 25.20
CA GLY A 1066 13.89 15.72 24.69
C GLY A 1066 15.34 16.02 25.07
N GLU A 1067 15.61 17.13 25.74
CA GLU A 1067 16.97 17.51 26.11
C GLU A 1067 17.61 16.48 27.04
N GLY A 1068 18.79 15.99 26.66
CA GLY A 1068 19.54 15.03 27.46
C GLY A 1068 18.94 13.62 27.51
N LYS A 1069 17.83 13.38 26.81
CA LYS A 1069 17.26 12.05 26.64
C LYS A 1069 18.08 11.25 25.64
N ASN A 1070 18.16 9.94 25.84
CA ASN A 1070 18.91 9.00 25.00
C ASN A 1070 20.40 9.38 24.79
N SER A 1071 21.02 10.05 25.76
CA SER A 1071 22.39 10.55 25.63
C SER A 1071 23.46 9.46 25.48
N GLU A 1072 23.13 8.19 25.74
CA GLU A 1072 24.01 7.03 25.57
C GLU A 1072 24.49 6.82 24.12
N GLY A 1073 23.67 7.23 23.14
CA GLY A 1073 23.97 7.15 21.71
C GLY A 1073 24.62 8.42 21.15
N PHE A 1074 24.85 9.45 21.96
CA PHE A 1074 25.48 10.70 21.52
C PHE A 1074 26.96 10.46 21.17
N PRO A 1075 27.53 11.12 20.13
CA PRO A 1075 28.93 10.92 19.74
C PRO A 1075 29.92 11.10 20.90
N ARG A 1076 30.73 10.07 21.15
CA ARG A 1076 31.66 9.99 22.29
C ARG A 1076 32.97 10.71 22.03
N VAL A 1077 32.91 12.04 21.92
CA VAL A 1077 34.10 12.89 21.76
C VAL A 1077 34.41 13.60 23.08
N GLU A 1078 35.70 13.71 23.41
CA GLU A 1078 36.15 14.34 24.65
C GLU A 1078 35.62 15.77 24.78
N GLY A 1079 35.06 16.10 25.96
CA GLY A 1079 34.45 17.41 26.22
C GLY A 1079 32.99 17.56 25.77
N TRP A 1080 32.46 16.67 24.93
CA TRP A 1080 31.09 16.78 24.40
C TRP A 1080 30.00 16.31 25.38
N LYS A 1081 30.37 15.66 26.48
CA LYS A 1081 29.44 15.21 27.55
C LYS A 1081 28.58 16.35 28.14
N LYS A 1082 29.05 17.60 28.05
CA LYS A 1082 28.25 18.77 28.46
C LYS A 1082 27.17 19.11 27.43
N LEU A 1083 27.46 18.93 26.14
CA LEU A 1083 26.55 19.23 25.04
C LEU A 1083 25.44 18.19 24.92
N SER A 1084 25.73 16.92 25.23
CA SER A 1084 24.73 15.86 25.20
C SER A 1084 23.53 16.10 26.11
N ARG A 1085 23.68 16.93 27.15
CA ARG A 1085 22.59 17.32 28.08
C ARG A 1085 21.59 18.30 27.49
N HIS A 1086 21.97 18.99 26.41
CA HIS A 1086 21.16 20.00 25.74
C HIS A 1086 20.73 19.55 24.34
N ALA A 1087 21.20 18.38 23.89
CA ALA A 1087 20.87 17.84 22.59
C ALA A 1087 19.64 16.93 22.66
N THR A 1088 18.86 16.91 21.58
CA THR A 1088 17.69 16.04 21.41
C THR A 1088 17.91 15.12 20.22
N ARG A 1089 17.62 13.82 20.35
CA ARG A 1089 17.76 12.84 19.25
C ARG A 1089 16.74 13.14 18.13
N ILE A 1090 17.17 13.01 16.88
CA ILE A 1090 16.35 13.22 15.67
C ILE A 1090 16.59 12.09 14.66
N ALA A 1091 15.56 11.78 13.87
CA ALA A 1091 15.64 10.88 12.71
C ALA A 1091 15.63 11.68 11.40
N LEU A 1092 16.77 11.76 10.71
CA LEU A 1092 16.81 12.36 9.37
C LEU A 1092 16.68 11.26 8.31
N MET A 1093 15.49 11.14 7.73
CA MET A 1093 15.14 10.19 6.68
C MET A 1093 15.25 10.84 5.30
N PRO A 1094 15.60 10.09 4.24
CA PRO A 1094 15.40 10.52 2.86
C PRO A 1094 13.93 10.90 2.61
N LEU A 1095 13.68 12.00 1.90
CA LEU A 1095 12.35 12.46 1.52
C LEU A 1095 12.19 12.24 0.02
N SER A 1096 11.90 11.00 -0.38
CA SER A 1096 11.75 10.62 -1.79
C SER A 1096 10.51 11.25 -2.39
N THR A 1097 10.59 11.69 -3.63
CA THR A 1097 9.40 12.04 -4.41
C THR A 1097 8.54 10.79 -4.64
N VAL A 1098 7.29 10.97 -5.06
CA VAL A 1098 6.34 9.88 -5.32
C VAL A 1098 6.11 9.72 -6.83
N ASP A 1099 6.25 8.50 -7.35
CA ASP A 1099 6.23 8.21 -8.79
C ASP A 1099 4.97 8.69 -9.51
N TYR A 1100 3.80 8.45 -8.92
CA TYR A 1100 2.49 8.81 -9.47
C TYR A 1100 2.13 10.30 -9.28
N VAL A 1101 3.06 11.12 -8.78
CA VAL A 1101 2.90 12.57 -8.61
C VAL A 1101 3.86 13.32 -9.50
N GLU A 1102 5.12 12.89 -9.57
CA GLU A 1102 6.14 13.51 -10.41
C GLU A 1102 7.21 12.49 -10.84
N ALA A 1103 7.62 12.54 -12.11
CA ALA A 1103 8.55 11.57 -12.68
C ALA A 1103 9.94 11.65 -12.02
N HIS A 1104 10.48 10.49 -11.58
CA HIS A 1104 11.82 10.40 -10.99
C HIS A 1104 12.96 10.55 -12.01
N TYR A 1105 12.76 10.06 -13.24
CA TYR A 1105 13.75 10.03 -14.30
C TYR A 1105 13.17 10.59 -15.60
N SER A 1106 13.98 11.30 -16.39
CA SER A 1106 13.57 11.76 -17.72
C SER A 1106 13.47 10.60 -18.71
N GLN A 1107 12.74 10.79 -19.81
CA GLN A 1107 12.69 9.79 -20.89
C GLN A 1107 14.09 9.47 -21.45
N GLU A 1108 14.99 10.46 -21.52
CA GLU A 1108 16.37 10.24 -21.97
C GLU A 1108 17.16 9.36 -20.99
N GLU A 1109 16.97 9.56 -19.68
CA GLU A 1109 17.57 8.72 -18.65
C GLU A 1109 17.01 7.30 -18.69
N HIS A 1110 15.69 7.19 -18.84
CA HIS A 1110 14.98 5.93 -19.05
C HIS A 1110 15.57 5.15 -20.23
N ASP A 1111 15.63 5.77 -21.41
CA ASP A 1111 16.19 5.15 -22.62
C ASP A 1111 17.64 4.70 -22.45
N LYS A 1112 18.44 5.42 -21.64
CA LYS A 1112 19.84 5.07 -21.35
C LYS A 1112 19.96 3.89 -20.38
N TYR A 1113 19.09 3.79 -19.36
CA TYR A 1113 19.02 2.63 -18.47
C TYR A 1113 18.53 1.39 -19.21
N GLU A 1114 17.54 1.55 -20.08
CA GLU A 1114 16.97 0.49 -20.93
C GLU A 1114 18.03 -0.07 -21.89
N LYS A 1115 18.80 0.80 -22.56
CA LYS A 1115 19.89 0.41 -23.47
C LYS A 1115 21.16 -0.10 -22.76
N GLY A 1116 21.17 -0.14 -21.43
CA GLY A 1116 22.36 -0.52 -20.64
C GLY A 1116 23.57 0.39 -20.85
N MET A 1117 23.37 1.58 -21.41
CA MET A 1117 24.43 2.57 -21.72
C MET A 1117 24.86 3.36 -20.47
N LEU A 1118 24.04 3.34 -19.41
CA LEU A 1118 24.41 3.76 -18.07
C LEU A 1118 24.66 2.50 -17.23
N SER A 1119 25.90 2.30 -16.78
CA SER A 1119 26.17 1.38 -15.67
C SER A 1119 25.80 2.06 -14.36
N MET A 1120 25.26 1.26 -13.44
CA MET A 1120 24.81 1.68 -12.13
C MET A 1120 25.97 2.14 -11.21
N SER A 1121 27.18 1.66 -11.49
CA SER A 1121 28.43 2.06 -10.82
C SER A 1121 29.22 3.13 -11.59
N THR A 1122 29.01 3.29 -12.90
CA THR A 1122 29.57 4.42 -13.67
C THR A 1122 28.57 5.56 -13.73
N SER A 1123 28.35 6.12 -12.55
CA SER A 1123 28.06 7.52 -12.30
C SER A 1123 28.27 8.45 -13.53
N PRO A 1124 27.21 8.86 -14.27
CA PRO A 1124 27.21 10.21 -14.83
C PRO A 1124 27.31 11.25 -13.70
N ASN A 1125 27.02 10.82 -12.46
CA ASN A 1125 27.14 11.58 -11.24
C ASN A 1125 28.59 11.82 -10.79
N PHE A 1126 29.65 11.31 -11.43
CA PHE A 1126 31.03 11.64 -10.99
C PHE A 1126 31.26 13.15 -11.10
N ARG A 1127 30.71 13.78 -12.15
CA ARG A 1127 30.66 15.24 -12.31
C ARG A 1127 29.71 15.93 -11.33
N MET A 1128 28.65 15.26 -10.89
CA MET A 1128 27.64 15.80 -9.96
C MET A 1128 28.10 15.75 -8.51
N ASP A 1129 28.86 14.72 -8.14
CA ASP A 1129 29.55 14.54 -6.87
C ASP A 1129 30.74 15.51 -6.78
N GLU A 1130 31.41 15.76 -7.90
CA GLU A 1130 32.41 16.83 -8.07
C GLU A 1130 31.77 18.22 -8.07
N LEU A 1131 30.57 18.40 -8.64
CA LEU A 1131 29.75 19.62 -8.54
C LEU A 1131 29.16 19.83 -7.15
N ALA A 1132 28.74 18.79 -6.43
CA ALA A 1132 28.24 18.84 -5.06
C ALA A 1132 29.38 19.16 -4.10
N ARG A 1133 30.55 18.53 -4.30
CA ARG A 1133 31.81 18.91 -3.62
C ARG A 1133 32.25 20.33 -4.00
N ALA A 1134 32.15 20.73 -5.26
CA ALA A 1134 32.47 22.08 -5.72
C ALA A 1134 31.45 23.13 -5.26
N LEU A 1135 30.18 22.77 -5.07
CA LEU A 1135 29.11 23.58 -4.46
C LEU A 1135 29.39 23.79 -2.98
N VAL A 1136 29.82 22.73 -2.28
CA VAL A 1136 30.28 22.80 -0.90
C VAL A 1136 31.54 23.67 -0.79
N ASP A 1137 32.47 23.59 -1.74
CA ASP A 1137 33.66 24.45 -1.79
C ASP A 1137 33.35 25.90 -2.23
N GLN A 1138 32.30 26.13 -3.03
CA GLN A 1138 31.78 27.45 -3.43
C GLN A 1138 30.86 28.08 -2.38
N MET A 1139 30.40 27.31 -1.38
CA MET A 1139 29.73 27.81 -0.18
C MET A 1139 30.77 28.19 0.89
N ASP A 1140 31.66 29.13 0.56
CA ASP A 1140 32.55 29.87 1.45
C ASP A 1140 33.22 29.02 2.57
N VAL A 1141 33.94 27.97 2.18
CA VAL A 1141 34.90 27.28 3.05
C VAL A 1141 36.23 28.04 3.01
N VAL A 1142 36.52 28.81 4.06
CA VAL A 1142 37.80 29.55 4.15
C VAL A 1142 38.95 28.56 4.40
N ASP A 1143 39.77 28.28 3.38
CA ASP A 1143 41.01 27.50 3.53
C ASP A 1143 41.98 28.24 4.48
N PRO A 1144 42.42 27.63 5.60
CA PRO A 1144 43.33 28.25 6.57
C PRO A 1144 44.74 28.56 6.00
N ARG A 1145 45.04 28.14 4.77
CA ARG A 1145 46.27 28.49 4.03
C ARG A 1145 46.15 29.79 3.24
N GLY A 1146 44.93 30.27 3.01
CA GLY A 1146 44.65 31.50 2.25
C GLY A 1146 45.08 32.77 2.97
N CYS A 1147 45.28 33.83 2.19
CA CYS A 1147 45.52 35.17 2.70
C CYS A 1147 44.32 35.62 3.53
N LYS A 1148 44.55 36.00 4.79
CA LYS A 1148 43.49 36.42 5.71
C LYS A 1148 42.64 37.58 5.19
N ARG A 1149 43.24 38.44 4.35
CA ARG A 1149 42.59 39.64 3.81
C ARG A 1149 41.88 39.40 2.48
N CYS A 1150 42.57 38.82 1.50
CA CYS A 1150 42.04 38.68 0.13
C CYS A 1150 41.63 37.26 -0.25
N GLY A 1151 41.79 36.27 0.63
CA GLY A 1151 41.40 34.88 0.40
C GLY A 1151 42.33 34.09 -0.53
N ASN A 1152 43.21 34.74 -1.29
CA ASN A 1152 44.12 34.05 -2.23
C ASN A 1152 44.95 32.97 -1.55
N ILE A 1153 45.04 31.80 -2.18
CA ILE A 1153 45.82 30.65 -1.73
C ILE A 1153 47.11 30.61 -2.56
N PRO A 1154 48.29 30.27 -1.99
CA PRO A 1154 49.52 30.21 -2.78
C PRO A 1154 49.46 29.10 -3.83
N GLN A 1155 49.86 29.40 -5.06
CA GLN A 1155 50.04 28.39 -6.12
C GLN A 1155 51.51 27.92 -6.15
N GLY A 1156 51.74 26.60 -6.09
CA GLY A 1156 53.07 25.99 -6.08
C GLY A 1156 53.80 26.06 -4.72
N TYR A 1157 55.15 26.00 -4.72
CA TYR A 1157 56.00 25.98 -3.51
C TYR A 1157 56.11 27.32 -2.76
N THR A 1158 55.38 28.35 -3.19
CA THR A 1158 55.41 29.66 -2.51
C THR A 1158 54.49 29.63 -1.28
N VAL A 1159 54.94 30.16 -0.14
CA VAL A 1159 54.14 30.14 1.11
C VAL A 1159 53.79 31.58 1.51
N HIS A 1160 52.52 31.85 1.78
CA HIS A 1160 52.07 33.13 2.32
C HIS A 1160 52.71 33.39 3.69
N LYS A 1161 53.19 34.62 3.88
CA LYS A 1161 53.94 34.99 5.09
C LYS A 1161 53.01 35.02 6.29
N GLN A 1162 53.37 34.29 7.33
CA GLN A 1162 52.66 34.35 8.60
C GLN A 1162 52.91 35.70 9.30
N CYS A 1163 51.92 36.20 10.03
CA CYS A 1163 52.12 37.31 10.96
C CYS A 1163 53.26 36.95 11.92
N ALA A 1164 54.33 37.74 11.89
CA ALA A 1164 55.53 37.47 12.68
C ALA A 1164 55.27 37.43 14.21
N ARG A 1165 54.17 38.05 14.67
CA ARG A 1165 53.87 38.18 16.09
C ARG A 1165 53.00 37.05 16.65
N CYS A 1166 51.87 36.75 16.04
CA CYS A 1166 50.95 35.71 16.55
C CYS A 1166 50.97 34.40 15.76
N ARG A 1167 51.59 34.38 14.57
CA ARG A 1167 51.63 33.26 13.62
C ARG A 1167 50.27 32.68 13.17
N GLY A 1168 49.15 33.19 13.70
CA GLY A 1168 47.79 32.65 13.52
C GLY A 1168 47.06 33.13 12.25
N VAL A 1169 47.67 34.01 11.45
CA VAL A 1169 47.13 34.46 10.15
C VAL A 1169 48.25 34.55 9.12
N ARG A 1170 47.91 34.40 7.84
CA ARG A 1170 48.83 34.46 6.69
C ARG A 1170 48.43 35.57 5.74
N TYR A 1171 49.40 36.22 5.10
CA TYR A 1171 49.16 37.25 4.09
C TYR A 1171 49.96 36.95 2.81
N CYS A 1172 49.34 37.18 1.67
CA CYS A 1172 50.01 37.07 0.36
C CYS A 1172 51.07 38.15 0.15
N GLY A 1173 51.00 39.26 0.89
CA GLY A 1173 52.02 40.30 0.91
C GLY A 1173 51.75 41.41 1.93
N PRO A 1174 52.69 42.36 2.07
CA PRO A 1174 52.60 43.46 3.04
C PRO A 1174 51.37 44.37 2.86
N ALA A 1175 50.86 44.51 1.62
CA ALA A 1175 49.68 45.31 1.32
C ALA A 1175 48.43 44.75 2.03
N CYS A 1176 48.15 43.45 1.83
CA CYS A 1176 47.06 42.74 2.51
C CYS A 1176 47.22 42.74 4.04
N GLN A 1177 48.45 42.65 4.53
CA GLN A 1177 48.71 42.75 5.98
C GLN A 1177 48.40 44.15 6.51
N LYS A 1178 48.79 45.21 5.80
CA LYS A 1178 48.63 46.61 6.25
C LYS A 1178 47.16 47.03 6.26
N GLU A 1179 46.38 46.57 5.30
CA GLU A 1179 44.92 46.80 5.25
C GLU A 1179 44.19 46.05 6.38
N ASP A 1180 44.56 44.80 6.63
CA ASP A 1180 43.97 44.00 7.71
C ASP A 1180 44.47 44.43 9.11
N TRP A 1181 45.58 45.19 9.19
CA TRP A 1181 46.27 45.47 10.45
C TRP A 1181 45.40 46.19 11.48
N LYS A 1182 44.49 47.07 11.06
CA LYS A 1182 43.59 47.79 12.00
C LYS A 1182 42.70 46.83 12.78
N GLU A 1183 42.24 45.76 12.15
CA GLU A 1183 41.41 44.73 12.76
C GLU A 1183 42.27 43.67 13.44
N HIS A 1184 43.28 43.16 12.73
CA HIS A 1184 44.18 42.12 13.22
C HIS A 1184 44.97 42.53 14.47
N LYS A 1185 45.41 43.80 14.59
CA LYS A 1185 46.20 44.27 15.74
C LYS A 1185 45.48 44.09 17.09
N LYS A 1186 44.14 44.15 17.11
CA LYS A 1186 43.32 44.00 18.33
C LYS A 1186 43.43 42.58 18.90
N ILE A 1187 43.42 41.58 18.02
CA ILE A 1187 43.47 40.15 18.35
C ILE A 1187 44.90 39.58 18.32
N CYS A 1188 45.81 40.18 17.57
CA CYS A 1188 47.22 39.78 17.47
C CYS A 1188 47.96 39.89 18.81
N LYS A 1189 47.67 40.93 19.59
CA LYS A 1189 48.25 41.12 20.93
C LYS A 1189 47.81 40.04 21.93
N MET A 1190 46.58 39.56 21.82
CA MET A 1190 46.04 38.53 22.73
C MET A 1190 46.56 37.13 22.38
N ALA A 1191 46.76 36.84 21.09
CA ALA A 1191 47.23 35.54 20.62
C ALA A 1191 48.74 35.29 20.86
N ALA A 1192 49.56 36.34 20.87
CA ALA A 1192 51.02 36.22 21.06
C ALA A 1192 51.46 35.90 22.51
N VAL A 1193 50.53 35.94 23.48
CA VAL A 1193 50.79 35.57 24.89
C VAL A 1193 50.62 34.06 25.11
N ARG A 1194 50.14 33.31 24.11
CA ARG A 1194 49.86 31.87 24.19
C ARG A 1194 50.55 31.01 23.11
N SER A 1195 51.60 31.53 22.47
CA SER A 1195 52.39 30.79 21.47
C SER A 1195 53.77 30.43 21.98
#